data_AF-A1R9J4-F1
#
_entry.id   AF-A1R9J4-F1
#
_cell.length_a   1.000
_cell.length_b   1.000
_cell.length_c   1.000
_cell.angle_alpha   90.00
_cell.angle_beta   90.00
_cell.angle_gamma   90.00
#
_symmetry.space_group_name_H-M   'P 1'
#
loop_
_entity.id
_entity.type
_entity.pdbx_description
1 polymer ?
#
loop_
_entity_poly.entity_id
_entity_poly.type
_entity_poly.pdbx_seq_one_letter_code
_entity_poly.pdbx_strand_id
1 'polypeptide(L)'
;MPAIPAVADDAQLRGAAPLAMSAGSEPIPTDQFIVKFKERAGIQSLDRQSALGRASNALGVAVTALRTTATGQEVLKTSRRLDADESAELVAALASDPNVEYAEPDAIMRPFAVAPDDKFYNLQWPHIPQTGGMNVLKAWDVSQGEGSVVAVIDSGIISHSDLNANILPGYDMLSFPAMAKDGDGRDPNPRDEGDANSYGQCGAGTPAAGDSWHGTHTAGIISAVAGNGIGVAGVAPKAKVVPIRALGVCGGYSSDVADAVIWAAGGAVPGVPANANPARAINISLGGRGQCTSLYQDAFDFARSKGVSVVISAGNERINASEVQPANCKSVLVVGASTRNGSKAWYSNFGVNVDVVAPGGDMFGQALNGVVSTQHSNDYFFKQGTSMSAPHVAAVAAMMYSKLPALTPDEVEQKLKATARPVSDCPGGCGGGLVDAGAALANVAADAAPMVPGTPTISGEAAVGGTLTMSPGTWGPAGYVVTEQRWNRNDVATNFTGTQYVLGPEDLGTTITVTVTGKKAKQPNVSVTSAPTQPVAIGKLTVDEPVIEGTPYVGGVLTADTGAWAPAPVELAVEWLRDGAPIQGATGQTHTATESDLGKAITLRVSGSKPGYQPQSLVSKPTGLVVAADKAVTPEPVVFTDAPYTEDDTYVIPDVVGINYVVDGGTVASGNHPATGRVTVTAVAKDGYVLLPGATAWTERFSAKGPDFVPPTESPFKDVLTTQQFYREMAWLADKRISTGWVEADKTLTYRPLTPINRDAMAAFLYRLSGSPAYTPPANSPFKDVLTTQQFYKEMAWLADQKISSGWTESDGSRTYRPLTPINRDAMAAFLYRLSGSPQIDNMDLMPFKDVVPGQQFSYEMAWMSEMEISSGWIDTDGSRVYKPITPINRDAMAAFLYRMP
;
A
#
# COMPACT_ATOMS: atom_id res chain seq x y z
N MET A 1 25.04 64.84 -5.74
CA MET A 1 26.27 64.02 -5.66
C MET A 1 26.90 64.03 -7.05
N PRO A 2 28.21 64.15 -7.22
CA PRO A 2 28.79 64.24 -8.56
C PRO A 2 28.50 62.94 -9.31
N ALA A 3 28.27 63.04 -10.62
CA ALA A 3 28.34 61.89 -11.52
C ALA A 3 29.64 61.12 -11.26
N ILE A 4 29.62 59.81 -11.53
CA ILE A 4 30.80 58.95 -11.47
C ILE A 4 31.96 59.72 -12.15
N PRO A 5 33.07 60.04 -11.46
CA PRO A 5 34.21 60.62 -12.15
C PRO A 5 34.61 59.61 -13.21
N ALA A 6 34.91 60.08 -14.42
CA ALA A 6 35.41 59.26 -15.52
C ALA A 6 36.71 58.54 -15.11
N VAL A 7 36.59 57.47 -14.33
CA VAL A 7 37.67 56.66 -13.78
C VAL A 7 37.11 55.26 -13.53
N ALA A 8 36.79 54.56 -14.61
CA ALA A 8 37.15 53.15 -14.69
C ALA A 8 38.20 53.07 -15.80
N ASP A 9 39.39 53.60 -15.48
CA ASP A 9 40.56 53.39 -16.31
C ASP A 9 40.84 51.89 -16.37
N ASP A 10 41.21 51.41 -17.56
CA ASP A 10 41.26 50.02 -18.03
C ASP A 10 42.23 49.10 -17.26
N ALA A 11 42.85 49.63 -16.18
CA ALA A 11 43.91 48.99 -15.40
C ALA A 11 43.41 48.18 -14.19
N GLN A 12 42.25 48.49 -13.59
CA GLN A 12 41.72 47.69 -12.46
C GLN A 12 40.89 46.47 -12.90
N LEU A 13 40.53 46.37 -14.18
CA LEU A 13 39.72 45.28 -14.74
C LEU A 13 40.53 44.02 -15.11
N ARG A 14 41.87 44.09 -15.19
CA ARG A 14 42.73 43.00 -15.69
C ARG A 14 43.10 41.93 -14.66
N GLY A 15 42.61 42.02 -13.42
CA GLY A 15 42.96 41.11 -12.32
C GLY A 15 41.91 40.06 -11.96
N ALA A 16 40.71 40.08 -12.54
CA ALA A 16 39.66 39.12 -12.21
C ALA A 16 39.85 37.84 -13.05
N ALA A 17 40.42 36.80 -12.43
CA ALA A 17 40.40 35.46 -12.99
C ALA A 17 38.94 35.05 -13.30
N PRO A 18 38.69 34.29 -14.39
CA PRO A 18 37.36 33.76 -14.67
C PRO A 18 36.86 32.98 -13.45
N LEU A 19 35.70 33.35 -12.94
CA LEU A 19 35.08 32.70 -11.79
C LEU A 19 34.77 31.25 -12.15
N ALA A 20 35.52 30.31 -11.57
CA ALA A 20 35.21 28.89 -11.66
C ALA A 20 33.86 28.61 -10.97
N MET A 21 32.96 27.93 -11.68
CA MET A 21 31.66 27.52 -11.15
C MET A 21 31.84 26.49 -10.03
N SER A 22 31.08 26.64 -8.94
CA SER A 22 30.91 25.61 -7.91
C SER A 22 30.10 24.45 -8.49
N ALA A 23 30.71 23.27 -8.53
CA ALA A 23 30.16 21.99 -8.98
C ALA A 23 29.16 21.40 -7.97
N GLY A 24 28.00 22.03 -7.81
CA GLY A 24 26.99 21.63 -6.82
C GLY A 24 25.56 21.83 -7.32
N SER A 25 25.23 21.26 -8.48
CA SER A 25 23.84 20.97 -8.88
C SER A 25 23.58 19.49 -8.63
N GLU A 26 22.52 19.16 -7.91
CA GLU A 26 21.97 17.80 -7.85
C GLU A 26 21.80 17.26 -9.29
N PRO A 27 22.31 16.06 -9.61
CA PRO A 27 22.20 15.51 -10.95
C PRO A 27 20.74 15.37 -11.40
N ILE A 28 20.45 15.74 -12.65
CA ILE A 28 19.11 15.52 -13.23
C ILE A 28 18.85 14.01 -13.31
N PRO A 29 17.69 13.51 -12.86
CA PRO A 29 17.28 12.11 -13.01
C PRO A 29 17.44 11.60 -14.45
N THR A 30 18.18 10.50 -14.60
CA THR A 30 18.53 9.87 -15.89
C THR A 30 17.88 8.49 -16.03
N ASP A 31 17.70 8.04 -17.28
CA ASP A 31 17.34 6.66 -17.62
C ASP A 31 18.51 5.91 -18.28
N GLN A 32 19.71 6.50 -18.24
CA GLN A 32 20.92 5.92 -18.80
C GLN A 32 22.03 5.83 -17.75
N PHE A 33 22.81 4.76 -17.81
CA PHE A 33 23.87 4.45 -16.86
C PHE A 33 25.10 3.97 -17.61
N ILE A 34 26.28 4.31 -17.14
CA ILE A 34 27.56 3.88 -17.69
C ILE A 34 28.09 2.76 -16.80
N VAL A 35 28.44 1.63 -17.39
CA VAL A 35 29.10 0.52 -16.69
C VAL A 35 30.41 0.15 -17.38
N LYS A 36 31.48 -0.01 -16.61
CA LYS A 36 32.73 -0.59 -17.08
C LYS A 36 32.87 -2.00 -16.52
N PHE A 37 33.06 -2.98 -17.39
CA PHE A 37 33.39 -4.35 -17.00
C PHE A 37 34.92 -4.58 -17.03
N LYS A 38 35.44 -5.39 -16.11
CA LYS A 38 36.86 -5.79 -16.04
C LYS A 38 37.22 -6.68 -17.24
N GLU A 39 38.45 -6.59 -17.76
CA GLU A 39 38.92 -7.23 -19.03
C GLU A 39 38.71 -8.76 -19.17
N ARG A 40 38.37 -9.49 -18.10
CA ARG A 40 38.00 -10.92 -18.18
C ARG A 40 36.58 -11.18 -18.71
N ALA A 41 35.73 -10.15 -18.82
CA ALA A 41 34.41 -10.26 -19.44
C ALA A 41 34.48 -9.80 -20.91
N GLY A 42 34.70 -10.74 -21.83
CA GLY A 42 34.50 -10.47 -23.26
C GLY A 42 33.08 -9.97 -23.52
N ILE A 43 32.89 -9.17 -24.58
CA ILE A 43 31.68 -8.38 -24.92
C ILE A 43 30.37 -9.22 -25.01
N GLN A 44 30.45 -10.56 -24.95
CA GLN A 44 29.33 -11.51 -24.98
C GLN A 44 29.32 -12.55 -23.83
N SER A 45 29.94 -12.30 -22.67
CA SER A 45 29.98 -13.31 -21.59
C SER A 45 28.64 -13.45 -20.83
N LEU A 46 28.34 -14.67 -20.36
CA LEU A 46 27.23 -14.96 -19.43
C LEU A 46 27.31 -14.13 -18.14
N ASP A 47 28.51 -13.71 -17.76
CA ASP A 47 28.75 -12.85 -16.60
C ASP A 47 28.13 -11.47 -16.77
N ARG A 48 28.17 -10.90 -17.98
CA ARG A 48 27.52 -9.63 -18.32
C ARG A 48 25.99 -9.74 -18.21
N GLN A 49 25.40 -10.78 -18.78
CA GLN A 49 23.96 -11.02 -18.67
C GLN A 49 23.54 -11.24 -17.21
N SER A 50 24.38 -11.91 -16.41
CA SER A 50 24.13 -12.12 -14.99
C SER A 50 24.20 -10.80 -14.20
N ALA A 51 25.14 -9.92 -14.49
CA ALA A 51 25.26 -8.60 -13.87
C ALA A 51 24.05 -7.71 -14.18
N LEU A 52 23.62 -7.66 -15.45
CA LEU A 52 22.43 -6.92 -15.87
C LEU A 52 21.14 -7.51 -15.30
N GLY A 53 21.04 -8.84 -15.23
CA GLY A 53 19.91 -9.53 -14.61
C GLY A 53 19.80 -9.25 -13.11
N ARG A 54 20.94 -9.24 -12.39
CA ARG A 54 20.99 -8.84 -10.97
C ARG A 54 20.55 -7.39 -10.77
N ALA A 55 21.08 -6.47 -11.57
CA ALA A 55 20.72 -5.05 -11.51
C ALA A 55 19.25 -4.82 -11.85
N SER A 56 18.72 -5.56 -12.82
CA SER A 56 17.31 -5.53 -13.19
C SER A 56 16.40 -6.04 -12.07
N ASN A 57 16.81 -7.12 -11.39
CA ASN A 57 16.07 -7.71 -10.27
C ASN A 57 16.10 -6.85 -9.00
N ALA A 58 17.20 -6.13 -8.74
CA ALA A 58 17.33 -5.28 -7.55
C ALA A 58 16.23 -4.21 -7.47
N LEU A 59 15.85 -3.63 -8.61
CA LEU A 59 14.87 -2.54 -8.69
C LEU A 59 13.57 -2.92 -9.43
N GLY A 60 13.47 -4.14 -9.95
CA GLY A 60 12.35 -4.57 -10.80
C GLY A 60 12.20 -3.76 -12.09
N VAL A 61 13.29 -3.17 -12.59
CA VAL A 61 13.32 -2.39 -13.84
C VAL A 61 14.08 -3.14 -14.91
N ALA A 62 13.60 -3.12 -16.16
CA ALA A 62 14.34 -3.75 -17.25
C ALA A 62 15.58 -2.92 -17.57
N VAL A 63 16.75 -3.56 -17.58
CA VAL A 63 18.04 -2.94 -17.91
C VAL A 63 18.54 -3.52 -19.23
N THR A 64 18.76 -2.66 -20.23
CA THR A 64 19.19 -3.06 -21.57
C THR A 64 20.46 -2.35 -21.97
N ALA A 65 21.36 -3.02 -22.70
CA ALA A 65 22.52 -2.36 -23.28
C ALA A 65 22.11 -1.53 -24.50
N LEU A 66 22.49 -0.26 -24.51
CA LEU A 66 22.18 0.68 -25.59
C LEU A 66 23.32 0.74 -26.61
N ARG A 67 24.54 0.98 -26.15
CA ARG A 67 25.76 1.12 -26.98
C ARG A 67 27.02 1.02 -26.14
N THR A 68 28.16 0.86 -26.79
CA THR A 68 29.48 0.99 -26.16
C THR A 68 30.05 2.39 -26.43
N THR A 69 30.69 2.99 -25.43
CA THR A 69 31.42 4.25 -25.59
C THR A 69 32.76 4.02 -26.31
N ALA A 70 33.37 5.08 -26.83
CA ALA A 70 34.68 4.98 -27.51
C ALA A 70 35.81 4.48 -26.58
N THR A 71 35.66 4.66 -25.27
CA THR A 71 36.59 4.21 -24.22
C THR A 71 36.23 2.83 -23.64
N GLY A 72 35.24 2.15 -24.25
CA GLY A 72 34.91 0.76 -23.95
C GLY A 72 34.08 0.54 -22.69
N GLN A 73 33.31 1.53 -22.25
CA GLN A 73 32.22 1.38 -21.28
C GLN A 73 30.93 1.02 -22.02
N GLU A 74 29.98 0.38 -21.35
CA GLU A 74 28.65 0.13 -21.90
C GLU A 74 27.66 1.14 -21.33
N VAL A 75 26.86 1.74 -22.20
CA VAL A 75 25.73 2.58 -21.83
C VAL A 75 24.52 1.69 -21.72
N LEU A 76 23.96 1.60 -20.53
CA LEU A 76 22.73 0.89 -20.21
C LEU A 76 21.55 1.85 -20.22
N LYS A 77 20.37 1.34 -20.56
CA LYS A 77 19.09 2.05 -20.50
C LYS A 77 18.10 1.28 -19.65
N THR A 78 17.47 1.97 -18.72
CA THR A 78 16.37 1.45 -17.89
C THR A 78 15.02 1.66 -18.58
N SER A 79 14.01 0.84 -18.25
CA SER A 79 12.65 0.98 -18.80
C SER A 79 11.94 2.28 -18.43
N ARG A 80 12.45 3.01 -17.42
CA ARG A 80 12.00 4.34 -16.98
C ARG A 80 13.18 5.13 -16.40
N ARG A 81 13.01 6.44 -16.26
CA ARG A 81 13.95 7.27 -15.48
C ARG A 81 13.94 6.87 -14.02
N LEU A 82 15.12 6.87 -13.40
CA LEU A 82 15.32 6.60 -11.98
C LEU A 82 15.58 7.93 -11.25
N ASP A 83 15.03 8.09 -10.06
CA ASP A 83 15.37 9.21 -9.18
C ASP A 83 16.76 9.03 -8.53
N ALA A 84 17.17 9.92 -7.63
CA ALA A 84 18.51 9.89 -7.04
C ALA A 84 18.78 8.63 -6.21
N ASP A 85 17.81 8.20 -5.40
CA ASP A 85 17.93 7.02 -4.53
C ASP A 85 17.90 5.74 -5.37
N GLU A 86 16.97 5.65 -6.32
CA GLU A 86 16.88 4.51 -7.25
C GLU A 86 18.13 4.42 -8.15
N SER A 87 18.67 5.56 -8.59
CA SER A 87 19.91 5.60 -9.36
C SER A 87 21.09 5.11 -8.53
N ALA A 88 21.19 5.53 -7.26
CA ALA A 88 22.22 5.07 -6.35
C ALA A 88 22.11 3.57 -6.07
N GLU A 89 20.89 3.05 -5.92
CA GLU A 89 20.63 1.62 -5.72
C GLU A 89 21.00 0.79 -6.96
N LEU A 90 20.64 1.25 -8.17
CA LEU A 90 21.03 0.56 -9.40
C LEU A 90 22.54 0.53 -9.56
N VAL A 91 23.20 1.66 -9.29
CA VAL A 91 24.66 1.79 -9.35
C VAL A 91 25.31 0.87 -8.32
N ALA A 92 24.79 0.80 -7.09
CA ALA A 92 25.28 -0.12 -6.07
C ALA A 92 25.10 -1.59 -6.47
N ALA A 93 23.96 -1.95 -7.05
CA ALA A 93 23.68 -3.30 -7.53
C ALA A 93 24.66 -3.70 -8.65
N LEU A 94 24.90 -2.82 -9.62
CA LEU A 94 25.90 -3.03 -10.68
C LEU A 94 27.31 -3.14 -10.10
N ALA A 95 27.69 -2.23 -9.20
CA ALA A 95 29.02 -2.19 -8.59
C ALA A 95 29.31 -3.37 -7.64
N SER A 96 28.27 -4.03 -7.12
CA SER A 96 28.41 -5.23 -6.28
C SER A 96 28.89 -6.46 -7.06
N ASP A 97 28.81 -6.43 -8.38
CA ASP A 97 29.26 -7.54 -9.24
C ASP A 97 30.79 -7.58 -9.32
N PRO A 98 31.44 -8.72 -9.04
CA PRO A 98 32.91 -8.81 -9.09
C PRO A 98 33.49 -8.52 -10.48
N ASN A 99 32.69 -8.66 -11.55
CA ASN A 99 33.10 -8.38 -12.93
C ASN A 99 32.91 -6.92 -13.35
N VAL A 100 32.23 -6.10 -12.54
CA VAL A 100 32.10 -4.66 -12.77
C VAL A 100 33.29 -3.94 -12.13
N GLU A 101 33.90 -3.05 -12.91
CA GLU A 101 34.97 -2.16 -12.47
C GLU A 101 34.40 -0.90 -11.83
N TYR A 102 33.41 -0.29 -12.49
CA TYR A 102 32.59 0.78 -11.93
C TYR A 102 31.26 0.88 -12.66
N ALA A 103 30.29 1.51 -12.00
CA ALA A 103 29.03 1.95 -12.58
C ALA A 103 28.74 3.38 -12.12
N GLU A 104 28.14 4.18 -12.98
CA GLU A 104 27.74 5.56 -12.68
C GLU A 104 26.50 5.94 -13.52
N PRO A 105 25.71 6.93 -13.09
CA PRO A 105 24.65 7.49 -13.94
C PRO A 105 25.24 8.18 -15.18
N ASP A 106 24.64 7.97 -16.36
CA ASP A 106 24.95 8.77 -17.56
C ASP A 106 24.23 10.12 -17.42
N ALA A 107 24.97 11.11 -16.93
CA ALA A 107 24.42 12.41 -16.57
C ALA A 107 23.98 13.18 -17.83
N ILE A 108 22.77 13.75 -17.78
CA ILE A 108 22.31 14.67 -18.81
C ILE A 108 23.10 15.98 -18.69
N MET A 109 24.04 16.17 -19.61
CA MET A 109 24.81 17.40 -19.70
C MET A 109 23.96 18.52 -20.33
N ARG A 110 24.01 19.71 -19.74
CA ARG A 110 23.43 20.95 -20.31
C ARG A 110 24.53 22.00 -20.42
N PRO A 111 24.44 22.96 -21.36
CA PRO A 111 25.27 24.16 -21.27
C PRO A 111 24.96 24.84 -19.93
N PHE A 112 26.00 25.14 -19.16
CA PHE A 112 25.86 26.01 -17.99
C PHE A 112 25.35 27.38 -18.42
N ALA A 113 24.44 28.01 -17.65
CA ALA A 113 24.20 29.44 -17.82
C ALA A 113 25.53 30.20 -17.63
N VAL A 114 26.05 30.76 -18.71
CA VAL A 114 27.27 31.59 -18.67
C VAL A 114 26.87 32.95 -18.10
N ALA A 115 27.72 33.53 -17.25
CA ALA A 115 27.57 34.92 -16.87
C ALA A 115 27.43 35.78 -18.13
N PRO A 116 26.48 36.71 -18.18
CA PRO A 116 26.27 37.50 -19.38
C PRO A 116 27.46 38.47 -19.55
N ASP A 117 27.66 38.93 -20.78
CA ASP A 117 28.78 39.78 -21.17
C ASP A 117 28.56 41.28 -20.88
N ASP A 118 27.52 41.61 -20.12
CA ASP A 118 27.14 42.97 -19.75
C ASP A 118 28.28 43.67 -18.99
N LYS A 119 28.58 44.92 -19.39
CA LYS A 119 29.78 45.68 -18.98
C LYS A 119 30.00 45.77 -17.46
N PHE A 120 28.91 45.87 -16.70
CA PHE A 120 28.91 46.07 -15.26
C PHE A 120 28.42 44.84 -14.48
N TYR A 121 28.26 43.68 -15.13
CA TYR A 121 27.78 42.46 -14.47
C TYR A 121 28.68 42.04 -13.30
N ASN A 122 29.99 42.22 -13.42
CA ASN A 122 30.97 41.95 -12.36
C ASN A 122 30.80 42.84 -11.11
N LEU A 123 30.11 43.97 -11.22
CA LEU A 123 29.78 44.86 -10.11
C LEU A 123 28.43 44.47 -9.45
N GLN A 124 27.64 43.62 -10.10
CA GLN A 124 26.37 43.10 -9.58
C GLN A 124 26.61 41.93 -8.61
N TRP A 125 27.25 42.24 -7.48
CA TRP A 125 27.39 41.29 -6.38
C TRP A 125 26.07 40.61 -5.92
N PRO A 126 24.87 41.22 -6.08
CA PRO A 126 23.62 40.51 -5.78
C PRO A 126 23.38 39.26 -6.63
N HIS A 127 23.96 39.16 -7.84
CA HIS A 127 23.70 38.05 -8.78
C HIS A 127 24.60 36.83 -8.53
N ILE A 128 25.79 37.07 -7.99
CA ILE A 128 26.84 36.06 -7.85
C ILE A 128 26.70 35.26 -6.53
N PRO A 129 27.24 34.02 -6.47
CA PRO A 129 27.15 33.16 -5.30
C PRO A 129 28.15 33.56 -4.20
N GLN A 130 28.00 34.77 -3.66
CA GLN A 130 28.72 35.27 -2.49
C GLN A 130 27.80 35.27 -1.26
N THR A 131 28.36 35.44 -0.05
CA THR A 131 27.60 35.37 1.21
C THR A 131 26.31 36.18 1.18
N GLY A 132 26.35 37.42 0.67
CA GLY A 132 25.17 38.28 0.52
C GLY A 132 24.40 38.17 -0.80
N GLY A 133 24.88 37.45 -1.82
CA GLY A 133 24.22 37.34 -3.13
C GLY A 133 23.08 36.33 -3.18
N MET A 134 22.33 36.28 -4.29
CA MET A 134 21.09 35.49 -4.41
C MET A 134 21.21 34.26 -5.32
N ASN A 135 22.40 33.86 -5.76
CA ASN A 135 22.59 32.73 -6.67
C ASN A 135 21.76 32.84 -7.98
N VAL A 136 21.68 34.03 -8.56
CA VAL A 136 20.82 34.31 -9.74
C VAL A 136 21.21 33.46 -10.96
N LEU A 137 22.51 33.24 -11.18
CA LEU A 137 22.97 32.38 -12.29
C LEU A 137 22.43 30.95 -12.20
N LYS A 138 22.32 30.38 -10.99
CA LYS A 138 21.70 29.06 -10.80
C LYS A 138 20.21 29.08 -11.08
N ALA A 139 19.53 30.21 -10.83
CA ALA A 139 18.11 30.36 -11.16
C ALA A 139 17.89 30.35 -12.68
N TRP A 140 18.81 30.94 -13.46
CA TRP A 140 18.75 30.99 -14.92
C TRP A 140 18.89 29.63 -15.61
N ASP A 141 19.47 28.63 -14.95
CA ASP A 141 19.44 27.24 -15.45
C ASP A 141 18.00 26.67 -15.49
N VAL A 142 17.07 27.30 -14.76
CA VAL A 142 15.66 26.90 -14.65
C VAL A 142 14.72 27.84 -15.41
N SER A 143 14.84 29.15 -15.20
CA SER A 143 14.02 30.20 -15.84
C SER A 143 14.71 31.55 -15.77
N GLN A 144 14.49 32.40 -16.78
CA GLN A 144 14.91 33.81 -16.81
C GLN A 144 13.71 34.77 -16.79
N GLY A 145 12.50 34.26 -16.50
CA GLY A 145 11.27 35.04 -16.43
C GLY A 145 10.46 35.07 -17.72
N GLU A 146 10.70 34.15 -18.65
CA GLU A 146 10.01 34.08 -19.93
C GLU A 146 8.48 34.10 -19.79
N GLY A 147 7.81 35.03 -20.48
CA GLY A 147 6.35 35.13 -20.48
C GLY A 147 5.74 35.73 -19.21
N SER A 148 6.54 36.07 -18.19
CA SER A 148 6.08 36.74 -16.98
C SER A 148 6.08 38.26 -17.14
N VAL A 149 5.11 38.91 -16.50
CA VAL A 149 5.00 40.37 -16.41
C VAL A 149 5.13 40.81 -14.94
N VAL A 150 5.97 41.80 -14.69
CA VAL A 150 6.15 42.45 -13.39
C VAL A 150 5.69 43.90 -13.47
N ALA A 151 4.75 44.30 -12.61
CA ALA A 151 4.40 45.72 -12.50
C ALA A 151 5.33 46.41 -11.51
N VAL A 152 5.81 47.60 -11.85
CA VAL A 152 6.65 48.43 -10.96
C VAL A 152 5.86 49.68 -10.60
N ILE A 153 5.31 49.72 -9.38
CA ILE A 153 4.57 50.87 -8.85
C ILE A 153 5.58 51.78 -8.16
N ASP A 154 5.97 52.86 -8.83
CA ASP A 154 7.14 53.67 -8.46
C ASP A 154 7.09 55.08 -9.10
N SER A 155 8.22 55.77 -9.26
CA SER A 155 8.34 57.12 -9.85
C SER A 155 8.08 57.21 -11.36
N GLY A 156 7.84 56.06 -12.01
CA GLY A 156 7.75 55.94 -13.46
C GLY A 156 9.02 55.35 -14.08
N ILE A 157 9.16 55.55 -15.39
CA ILE A 157 10.26 54.98 -16.18
C ILE A 157 10.86 56.02 -17.12
N ILE A 158 12.17 55.94 -17.37
CA ILE A 158 12.80 56.67 -18.47
C ILE A 158 13.17 55.71 -19.60
N SER A 159 13.16 56.20 -20.84
CA SER A 159 13.71 55.43 -21.97
C SER A 159 15.20 55.17 -21.73
N HIS A 160 15.56 53.89 -21.64
CA HIS A 160 16.90 53.43 -21.35
C HIS A 160 17.28 52.28 -22.30
N SER A 161 18.43 52.36 -22.98
CA SER A 161 18.84 51.40 -24.00
C SER A 161 18.92 49.96 -23.47
N ASP A 162 19.24 49.83 -22.18
CA ASP A 162 19.35 48.55 -21.48
C ASP A 162 18.03 48.03 -20.88
N LEU A 163 16.92 48.77 -21.05
CA LEU A 163 15.59 48.38 -20.57
C LEU A 163 14.53 48.34 -21.66
N ASN A 164 14.62 49.19 -22.67
CA ASN A 164 13.53 49.44 -23.63
C ASN A 164 12.95 48.17 -24.25
N ALA A 165 13.76 47.15 -24.50
CA ALA A 165 13.29 45.88 -25.06
C ALA A 165 12.38 45.09 -24.10
N ASN A 166 12.46 45.35 -22.80
CA ASN A 166 11.72 44.68 -21.72
C ASN A 166 10.61 45.53 -21.11
N ILE A 167 10.44 46.80 -21.49
CA ILE A 167 9.35 47.64 -21.03
C ILE A 167 8.10 47.48 -21.91
N LEU A 168 6.96 47.24 -21.27
CA LEU A 168 5.63 47.25 -21.88
C LEU A 168 4.92 48.60 -21.60
N PRO A 169 3.84 48.92 -22.34
CA PRO A 169 3.00 50.07 -22.01
C PRO A 169 2.50 50.01 -20.57
N GLY A 170 2.60 51.14 -19.88
CA GLY A 170 2.18 51.32 -18.49
C GLY A 170 1.15 52.43 -18.33
N TYR A 171 1.09 53.04 -17.14
CA TYR A 171 0.13 54.11 -16.86
C TYR A 171 0.63 55.04 -15.75
N ASP A 172 0.30 56.32 -15.83
CA ASP A 172 0.49 57.28 -14.74
C ASP A 172 -0.79 57.41 -13.91
N MET A 173 -0.66 57.10 -12.62
CA MET A 173 -1.74 57.12 -11.64
C MET A 173 -1.74 58.39 -10.78
N LEU A 174 -0.78 59.30 -10.95
CA LEU A 174 -0.74 60.56 -10.21
C LEU A 174 -1.93 61.44 -10.58
N SER A 175 -2.77 61.73 -9.59
CA SER A 175 -3.97 62.53 -9.82
C SER A 175 -3.71 64.04 -9.81
N PHE A 176 -2.53 64.47 -9.34
CA PHE A 176 -2.23 65.88 -9.06
C PHE A 176 -1.08 66.42 -9.94
N PRO A 177 -1.37 67.31 -10.91
CA PRO A 177 -0.37 67.80 -11.88
C PRO A 177 0.89 68.41 -11.26
N ALA A 178 0.75 69.06 -10.10
CA ALA A 178 1.89 69.69 -9.42
C ALA A 178 2.91 68.65 -8.89
N MET A 179 2.47 67.43 -8.57
CA MET A 179 3.34 66.33 -8.19
C MET A 179 3.85 65.57 -9.41
N ALA A 180 3.01 65.46 -10.43
CA ALA A 180 3.29 64.72 -11.67
C ALA A 180 4.28 65.44 -12.60
N LYS A 181 4.32 66.78 -12.61
CA LYS A 181 5.26 67.60 -13.42
C LYS A 181 5.16 67.39 -14.96
N ASP A 182 4.10 66.76 -15.45
CA ASP A 182 3.79 66.51 -16.86
C ASP A 182 2.70 67.44 -17.42
N GLY A 183 1.88 68.04 -16.56
CA GLY A 183 0.91 69.08 -16.91
C GLY A 183 -0.55 68.69 -16.73
N ASP A 184 -0.84 67.45 -16.37
CA ASP A 184 -2.18 66.93 -16.13
C ASP A 184 -2.22 65.91 -14.98
N GLY A 185 -3.33 65.19 -14.84
CA GLY A 185 -3.46 64.08 -13.88
C GLY A 185 -3.29 62.75 -14.60
N ARG A 186 -3.90 61.69 -14.07
CA ARG A 186 -3.81 60.31 -14.61
C ARG A 186 -3.86 60.22 -16.14
N ASP A 187 -2.82 59.64 -16.75
CA ASP A 187 -2.64 59.56 -18.20
C ASP A 187 -1.84 58.29 -18.61
N PRO A 188 -1.80 57.90 -19.90
CA PRO A 188 -1.18 56.65 -20.34
C PRO A 188 0.34 56.70 -20.48
N ASN A 189 1.02 57.80 -20.15
CA ASN A 189 2.47 57.96 -20.25
C ASN A 189 3.14 57.88 -18.87
N PRO A 190 3.64 56.70 -18.44
CA PRO A 190 4.26 56.51 -17.13
C PRO A 190 5.70 57.06 -17.04
N ARG A 191 6.03 58.08 -17.83
CA ARG A 191 7.39 58.61 -17.91
C ARG A 191 7.75 59.28 -16.59
N ASP A 192 8.94 58.97 -16.07
CA ASP A 192 9.48 59.71 -14.92
C ASP A 192 9.93 61.10 -15.40
N GLU A 193 9.26 62.16 -14.90
CA GLU A 193 9.60 63.57 -15.19
C GLU A 193 10.59 64.17 -14.17
N GLY A 194 11.05 63.38 -13.20
CA GLY A 194 11.96 63.81 -12.15
C GLY A 194 11.24 64.35 -10.90
N ASP A 195 11.56 63.77 -9.74
CA ASP A 195 10.94 64.07 -8.45
C ASP A 195 11.71 65.08 -7.58
N ALA A 196 12.72 65.77 -8.13
CA ALA A 196 13.50 66.77 -7.41
C ALA A 196 12.62 67.81 -6.73
N ASN A 197 13.00 68.18 -5.51
CA ASN A 197 12.30 69.14 -4.67
C ASN A 197 13.23 70.24 -4.13
N SER A 198 12.63 71.38 -3.81
CA SER A 198 13.30 72.47 -3.09
C SER A 198 13.14 72.30 -1.58
N TYR A 199 14.01 72.97 -0.81
CA TYR A 199 13.91 72.98 0.64
C TYR A 199 12.52 73.47 1.09
N GLY A 200 11.88 72.71 1.98
CA GLY A 200 10.56 73.03 2.52
C GLY A 200 9.38 72.72 1.59
N GLN A 201 9.62 72.31 0.33
CA GLN A 201 8.54 72.08 -0.65
C GLN A 201 7.63 70.91 -0.24
N CYS A 202 8.19 69.87 0.38
CA CYS A 202 7.45 68.68 0.77
C CYS A 202 7.03 68.71 2.25
N GLY A 203 7.01 69.91 2.84
CA GLY A 203 6.72 70.14 4.25
C GLY A 203 7.85 70.91 4.94
N ALA A 204 7.50 71.60 6.03
CA ALA A 204 8.45 72.42 6.77
C ALA A 204 9.69 71.62 7.20
N GLY A 205 10.88 72.11 6.86
CA GLY A 205 12.15 71.47 7.21
C GLY A 205 12.58 70.31 6.30
N THR A 206 11.82 69.96 5.26
CA THR A 206 12.24 68.95 4.28
C THR A 206 13.46 69.44 3.48
N PRO A 207 14.56 68.67 3.38
CA PRO A 207 15.73 69.07 2.62
C PRO A 207 15.44 69.05 1.12
N ALA A 208 16.17 69.89 0.36
CA ALA A 208 16.19 69.78 -1.09
C ALA A 208 16.87 68.47 -1.53
N ALA A 209 16.31 67.82 -2.54
CA ALA A 209 16.79 66.58 -3.13
C ALA A 209 16.79 66.68 -4.66
N GLY A 210 17.78 66.04 -5.29
CA GLY A 210 17.80 65.87 -6.75
C GLY A 210 16.92 64.70 -7.19
N ASP A 211 16.73 64.58 -8.50
CA ASP A 211 15.87 63.54 -9.08
C ASP A 211 16.39 62.14 -8.73
N SER A 212 15.48 61.32 -8.23
CA SER A 212 15.79 59.99 -7.73
C SER A 212 15.91 58.98 -8.85
N TRP A 213 15.06 59.09 -9.89
CA TRP A 213 14.90 58.12 -10.98
C TRP A 213 14.67 56.70 -10.45
N HIS A 214 13.96 56.62 -9.33
CA HIS A 214 13.87 55.45 -8.49
C HIS A 214 13.24 54.25 -9.22
N GLY A 215 12.14 54.48 -9.95
CA GLY A 215 11.45 53.45 -10.73
C GLY A 215 12.29 52.86 -11.86
N THR A 216 13.13 53.68 -12.51
CA THR A 216 14.07 53.21 -13.54
C THR A 216 15.13 52.28 -12.95
N HIS A 217 15.67 52.59 -11.78
CA HIS A 217 16.65 51.74 -11.10
C HIS A 217 16.03 50.42 -10.66
N THR A 218 14.84 50.46 -10.06
CA THR A 218 14.02 49.31 -9.68
C THR A 218 13.70 48.40 -10.88
N ALA A 219 13.27 48.97 -12.00
CA ALA A 219 12.97 48.22 -13.22
C ALA A 219 14.21 47.52 -13.80
N GLY A 220 15.38 48.15 -13.70
CA GLY A 220 16.65 47.55 -14.11
C GLY A 220 17.06 46.35 -13.28
N ILE A 221 16.86 46.41 -11.95
CA ILE A 221 17.12 45.26 -11.08
C ILE A 221 16.24 44.07 -11.49
N ILE A 222 14.99 44.34 -11.88
CA ILE A 222 14.05 43.29 -12.29
C ILE A 222 14.44 42.70 -13.65
N SER A 223 14.62 43.55 -14.67
CA SER A 223 14.62 43.10 -16.07
C SER A 223 15.50 43.91 -17.03
N ALA A 224 16.62 44.48 -16.58
CA ALA A 224 17.64 44.93 -17.53
C ALA A 224 18.03 43.78 -18.48
N VAL A 225 18.24 44.12 -19.74
CA VAL A 225 18.46 43.15 -20.82
C VAL A 225 19.83 42.51 -20.61
N ALA A 226 19.86 41.22 -20.31
CA ALA A 226 21.12 40.50 -20.14
C ALA A 226 21.69 40.02 -21.49
N GLY A 227 23.01 40.07 -21.62
CA GLY A 227 23.75 39.50 -22.76
C GLY A 227 23.72 40.37 -24.01
N ASN A 228 23.56 41.68 -23.85
CA ASN A 228 23.55 42.65 -24.95
C ASN A 228 24.88 43.43 -25.06
N GLY A 229 25.86 43.10 -24.23
CA GLY A 229 27.19 43.72 -24.19
C GLY A 229 27.22 45.16 -23.64
N ILE A 230 26.12 45.67 -23.08
CA ILE A 230 26.04 46.99 -22.43
C ILE A 230 25.61 46.83 -20.98
N GLY A 231 25.89 47.84 -20.15
CA GLY A 231 25.17 47.99 -18.89
C GLY A 231 25.21 46.82 -17.90
N VAL A 232 24.02 46.44 -17.42
CA VAL A 232 23.77 45.50 -16.31
C VAL A 232 22.76 44.44 -16.73
N ALA A 233 22.71 43.32 -16.01
CA ALA A 233 21.66 42.32 -16.18
C ALA A 233 20.55 42.49 -15.13
N GLY A 234 19.29 42.30 -15.52
CA GLY A 234 18.20 42.13 -14.56
C GLY A 234 18.20 40.74 -13.94
N VAL A 235 17.56 40.55 -12.78
CA VAL A 235 17.41 39.23 -12.15
C VAL A 235 16.56 38.30 -13.02
N ALA A 236 15.51 38.81 -13.67
CA ALA A 236 14.64 38.12 -14.60
C ALA A 236 14.72 38.79 -15.99
N PRO A 237 15.83 38.63 -16.73
CA PRO A 237 16.13 39.44 -17.91
C PRO A 237 15.22 39.16 -19.11
N LYS A 238 14.37 38.13 -19.06
CA LYS A 238 13.36 37.83 -20.08
C LYS A 238 11.92 38.08 -19.62
N ALA A 239 11.73 38.51 -18.38
CA ALA A 239 10.45 39.06 -17.96
C ALA A 239 10.22 40.43 -18.61
N LYS A 240 8.96 40.85 -18.65
CA LYS A 240 8.57 42.20 -19.07
C LYS A 240 8.12 43.04 -17.88
N VAL A 241 8.39 44.34 -17.94
CA VAL A 241 7.98 45.29 -16.91
C VAL A 241 6.86 46.19 -17.42
N VAL A 242 5.82 46.35 -16.61
CA VAL A 242 4.78 47.38 -16.77
C VAL A 242 5.07 48.48 -15.74
N PRO A 243 5.56 49.65 -16.16
CA PRO A 243 5.83 50.76 -15.25
C PRO A 243 4.53 51.47 -14.90
N ILE A 244 4.25 51.62 -13.61
CA ILE A 244 3.07 52.35 -13.12
C ILE A 244 3.57 53.49 -12.26
N ARG A 245 3.43 54.71 -12.77
CA ARG A 245 3.89 55.90 -12.09
C ARG A 245 2.87 56.27 -11.02
N ALA A 246 3.27 56.21 -9.75
CA ALA A 246 2.43 56.54 -8.61
C ALA A 246 3.18 57.44 -7.60
N LEU A 247 4.44 57.78 -7.90
CA LEU A 247 5.25 58.72 -7.16
C LEU A 247 5.74 59.83 -8.10
N GLY A 248 5.73 61.06 -7.60
CA GLY A 248 6.34 62.21 -8.23
C GLY A 248 7.00 63.09 -7.18
N VAL A 249 6.96 64.40 -7.36
CA VAL A 249 7.51 65.35 -6.40
C VAL A 249 6.84 65.15 -5.04
N CYS A 250 7.65 65.02 -3.99
CA CYS A 250 7.19 64.78 -2.61
C CYS A 250 6.56 63.40 -2.32
N GLY A 251 6.59 62.47 -3.28
CA GLY A 251 6.03 61.11 -3.09
C GLY A 251 4.72 60.92 -3.86
N GLY A 252 3.76 60.23 -3.26
CA GLY A 252 2.48 59.91 -3.90
C GLY A 252 1.37 59.63 -2.90
N TYR A 253 0.13 59.68 -3.35
CA TYR A 253 -1.04 59.45 -2.51
C TYR A 253 -1.37 57.96 -2.39
N SER A 254 -1.84 57.55 -1.21
CA SER A 254 -2.23 56.16 -0.96
C SER A 254 -3.37 55.66 -1.86
N SER A 255 -4.28 56.54 -2.29
CA SER A 255 -5.32 56.22 -3.27
C SER A 255 -4.77 55.89 -4.64
N ASP A 256 -3.77 56.65 -5.11
CA ASP A 256 -3.15 56.44 -6.42
C ASP A 256 -2.32 55.13 -6.42
N VAL A 257 -1.63 54.85 -5.31
CA VAL A 257 -0.92 53.57 -5.11
C VAL A 257 -1.89 52.39 -5.02
N ALA A 258 -3.01 52.51 -4.29
CA ALA A 258 -4.00 51.45 -4.19
C ALA A 258 -4.66 51.15 -5.55
N ASP A 259 -5.05 52.18 -6.32
CA ASP A 259 -5.58 52.02 -7.67
C ASP A 259 -4.53 51.41 -8.62
N ALA A 260 -3.26 51.82 -8.50
CA ALA A 260 -2.15 51.23 -9.23
C ALA A 260 -2.04 49.71 -8.99
N VAL A 261 -2.22 49.25 -7.75
CA VAL A 261 -2.22 47.81 -7.41
C VAL A 261 -3.39 47.08 -8.07
N ILE A 262 -4.60 47.64 -8.00
CA ILE A 262 -5.79 47.07 -8.64
C ILE A 262 -5.56 46.93 -10.15
N TRP A 263 -5.10 48.01 -10.81
CA TRP A 263 -4.86 48.05 -12.24
C TRP A 263 -3.73 47.11 -12.68
N ALA A 264 -2.64 47.06 -11.92
CA ALA A 264 -1.53 46.13 -12.14
C ALA A 264 -1.99 44.67 -12.14
N ALA A 265 -2.91 44.32 -11.24
CA ALA A 265 -3.49 42.98 -11.13
C ALA A 265 -4.61 42.69 -12.17
N GLY A 266 -4.85 43.61 -13.12
CA GLY A 266 -5.87 43.47 -14.16
C GLY A 266 -7.28 43.85 -13.72
N GLY A 267 -7.42 44.58 -12.61
CA GLY A 267 -8.67 45.18 -12.16
C GLY A 267 -9.03 46.43 -12.95
N ALA A 268 -10.32 46.77 -12.96
CA ALA A 268 -10.81 48.01 -13.56
C ALA A 268 -10.65 49.16 -12.56
N VAL A 269 -10.12 50.29 -13.04
CA VAL A 269 -10.06 51.55 -12.31
C VAL A 269 -10.91 52.58 -13.07
N PRO A 270 -11.86 53.27 -12.44
CA PRO A 270 -12.70 54.26 -13.13
C PRO A 270 -11.86 55.33 -13.84
N GLY A 271 -12.18 55.60 -15.11
CA GLY A 271 -11.48 56.58 -15.93
C GLY A 271 -10.13 56.12 -16.50
N VAL A 272 -9.67 54.91 -16.17
CA VAL A 272 -8.41 54.34 -16.68
C VAL A 272 -8.72 53.16 -17.64
N PRO A 273 -8.09 53.09 -18.82
CA PRO A 273 -8.24 51.96 -19.73
C PRO A 273 -7.87 50.63 -19.08
N ALA A 274 -8.50 49.53 -19.49
CA ALA A 274 -8.14 48.20 -18.97
C ALA A 274 -6.68 47.86 -19.26
N ASN A 275 -5.98 47.30 -18.27
CA ASN A 275 -4.60 46.88 -18.43
C ASN A 275 -4.51 45.68 -19.39
N ALA A 276 -3.86 45.88 -20.54
CA ALA A 276 -3.62 44.81 -21.52
C ALA A 276 -2.55 43.80 -21.07
N ASN A 277 -1.74 44.15 -20.06
CA ASN A 277 -0.60 43.39 -19.58
C ASN A 277 -0.68 43.22 -18.04
N PRO A 278 -1.70 42.51 -17.52
CA PRO A 278 -1.81 42.28 -16.08
C PRO A 278 -0.58 41.52 -15.56
N ALA A 279 -0.02 41.99 -14.45
CA ALA A 279 1.20 41.45 -13.87
C ALA A 279 0.93 40.21 -13.01
N ARG A 280 1.94 39.33 -12.91
CA ARG A 280 1.93 38.19 -11.97
C ARG A 280 2.70 38.49 -10.68
N ALA A 281 3.59 39.48 -10.72
CA ALA A 281 4.23 40.06 -9.54
C ALA A 281 4.15 41.59 -9.61
N ILE A 282 3.92 42.23 -8.47
CA ILE A 282 3.92 43.70 -8.34
C ILE A 282 5.05 44.07 -7.38
N ASN A 283 5.94 44.95 -7.81
CA ASN A 283 6.95 45.55 -6.95
C ASN A 283 6.48 46.92 -6.45
N ILE A 284 6.54 47.12 -5.13
CA ILE A 284 6.20 48.37 -4.45
C ILE A 284 7.38 48.77 -3.56
N SER A 285 8.30 49.56 -4.11
CA SER A 285 9.51 50.03 -3.42
C SER A 285 9.28 51.39 -2.74
N LEU A 286 8.20 51.52 -1.97
CA LEU A 286 7.77 52.75 -1.33
C LEU A 286 7.12 52.48 0.03
N GLY A 287 6.97 53.51 0.83
CA GLY A 287 6.26 53.42 2.11
C GLY A 287 6.41 54.68 2.95
N GLY A 288 5.76 54.66 4.11
CA GLY A 288 5.83 55.72 5.10
C GLY A 288 5.32 55.25 6.45
N ARG A 289 5.66 55.99 7.51
CA ARG A 289 5.17 55.69 8.86
C ARG A 289 3.64 55.71 8.89
N GLY A 290 3.05 54.71 9.53
CA GLY A 290 1.60 54.61 9.64
C GLY A 290 1.14 53.17 9.77
N GLN A 291 -0.17 53.02 10.01
CA GLN A 291 -0.83 51.72 10.05
C GLN A 291 -1.43 51.38 8.70
N CYS A 292 -1.46 50.09 8.36
CA CYS A 292 -2.16 49.62 7.17
C CYS A 292 -3.62 50.12 7.18
N THR A 293 -4.05 50.74 6.09
CA THR A 293 -5.42 51.22 5.94
C THR A 293 -6.28 50.16 5.26
N SER A 294 -7.61 50.21 5.46
CA SER A 294 -8.55 49.33 4.75
C SER A 294 -8.41 49.45 3.23
N LEU A 295 -8.14 50.66 2.73
CA LEU A 295 -7.88 50.91 1.31
C LEU A 295 -6.73 50.06 0.75
N TYR A 296 -5.59 50.03 1.45
CA TYR A 296 -4.46 49.19 1.05
C TYR A 296 -4.79 47.70 1.20
N GLN A 297 -5.45 47.32 2.30
CA GLN A 297 -5.81 45.92 2.52
C GLN A 297 -6.73 45.39 1.41
N ASP A 298 -7.76 46.14 1.02
CA ASP A 298 -8.68 45.77 -0.05
C ASP A 298 -7.96 45.62 -1.39
N ALA A 299 -7.01 46.50 -1.70
CA ALA A 299 -6.22 46.43 -2.93
C ALA A 299 -5.29 45.21 -2.96
N PHE A 300 -4.63 44.88 -1.85
CA PHE A 300 -3.75 43.73 -1.77
C PHE A 300 -4.52 42.40 -1.76
N ASP A 301 -5.67 42.35 -1.08
CA ASP A 301 -6.56 41.18 -1.11
C ASP A 301 -7.12 40.96 -2.52
N PHE A 302 -7.46 42.03 -3.23
CA PHE A 302 -7.84 41.94 -4.64
C PHE A 302 -6.71 41.37 -5.50
N ALA A 303 -5.50 41.94 -5.44
CA ALA A 303 -4.36 41.46 -6.23
C ALA A 303 -4.06 39.98 -5.94
N ARG A 304 -4.10 39.60 -4.67
CA ARG A 304 -3.90 38.21 -4.25
C ARG A 304 -4.99 37.28 -4.75
N SER A 305 -6.26 37.71 -4.77
CA SER A 305 -7.38 36.95 -5.34
C SER A 305 -7.23 36.70 -6.85
N LYS A 306 -6.46 37.56 -7.54
CA LYS A 306 -6.07 37.40 -8.96
C LYS A 306 -4.83 36.52 -9.15
N GLY A 307 -4.27 35.97 -8.08
CA GLY A 307 -3.06 35.14 -8.12
C GLY A 307 -1.78 35.94 -8.36
N VAL A 308 -1.75 37.21 -7.90
CA VAL A 308 -0.62 38.13 -8.05
C VAL A 308 0.14 38.26 -6.74
N SER A 309 1.47 38.11 -6.77
CA SER A 309 2.32 38.38 -5.61
C SER A 309 2.61 39.87 -5.50
N VAL A 310 2.25 40.50 -4.38
CA VAL A 310 2.60 41.89 -4.09
C VAL A 310 3.85 41.92 -3.20
N VAL A 311 4.95 42.44 -3.72
CA VAL A 311 6.26 42.48 -3.06
C VAL A 311 6.58 43.91 -2.64
N ILE A 312 6.81 44.13 -1.34
CA ILE A 312 6.90 45.46 -0.73
C ILE A 312 8.23 45.62 0.03
N SER A 313 8.85 46.78 -0.07
CA SER A 313 10.04 47.13 0.74
C SER A 313 9.67 47.33 2.22
N ALA A 314 10.48 46.79 3.16
CA ALA A 314 10.21 46.89 4.59
C ALA A 314 10.37 48.31 5.19
N GLY A 315 11.07 49.22 4.49
CA GLY A 315 11.40 50.58 4.96
C GLY A 315 12.82 50.71 5.53
N ASN A 316 13.26 51.96 5.73
CA ASN A 316 14.67 52.32 5.91
C ASN A 316 14.95 53.15 7.19
N GLU A 317 14.08 53.08 8.20
CA GLU A 317 14.14 53.91 9.40
C GLU A 317 14.78 53.19 10.60
N ARG A 318 15.23 51.94 10.42
CA ARG A 318 15.75 51.06 11.50
C ARG A 318 14.72 50.86 12.63
N ILE A 319 13.45 50.69 12.26
CA ILE A 319 12.34 50.43 13.20
C ILE A 319 11.66 49.09 12.88
N ASN A 320 10.65 48.72 13.67
CA ASN A 320 9.83 47.56 13.36
C ASN A 320 8.98 47.84 12.11
N ALA A 321 8.97 46.92 11.15
CA ALA A 321 8.17 47.03 9.93
C ALA A 321 6.66 47.13 10.22
N SER A 322 6.18 46.73 11.42
CA SER A 322 4.80 46.94 11.87
C SER A 322 4.40 48.42 12.00
N GLU A 323 5.37 49.35 12.04
CA GLU A 323 5.13 50.79 12.15
C GLU A 323 5.09 51.52 10.78
N VAL A 324 5.27 50.78 9.68
CA VAL A 324 5.39 51.33 8.32
C VAL A 324 4.33 50.71 7.41
N GLN A 325 3.55 51.56 6.74
CA GLN A 325 2.63 51.15 5.69
C GLN A 325 3.25 51.38 4.30
N PRO A 326 2.91 50.57 3.28
CA PRO A 326 2.01 49.42 3.33
C PRO A 326 2.65 48.10 3.83
N ALA A 327 3.92 48.10 4.28
CA ALA A 327 4.63 46.89 4.69
C ALA A 327 3.97 46.14 5.87
N ASN A 328 3.18 46.80 6.70
CA ASN A 328 2.44 46.18 7.80
C ASN A 328 1.04 45.63 7.40
N CYS A 329 0.67 45.69 6.12
CA CYS A 329 -0.55 45.06 5.62
C CYS A 329 -0.43 43.53 5.56
N LYS A 330 -1.58 42.85 5.40
CA LYS A 330 -1.62 41.42 5.07
C LYS A 330 -1.62 41.23 3.54
N SER A 331 -1.46 39.99 3.08
CA SER A 331 -1.51 39.63 1.66
C SER A 331 -0.37 40.20 0.81
N VAL A 332 0.72 40.60 1.47
CA VAL A 332 1.92 41.19 0.86
C VAL A 332 3.16 40.42 1.32
N LEU A 333 4.20 40.43 0.49
CA LEU A 333 5.49 39.83 0.76
C LEU A 333 6.50 40.94 1.05
N VAL A 334 6.93 41.06 2.31
CA VAL A 334 7.73 42.18 2.80
C VAL A 334 9.22 41.84 2.79
N VAL A 335 10.02 42.72 2.19
CA VAL A 335 11.43 42.48 1.91
C VAL A 335 12.34 43.43 2.68
N GLY A 336 13.15 42.86 3.59
CA GLY A 336 14.25 43.56 4.24
C GLY A 336 15.52 43.63 3.38
N ALA A 337 16.50 44.43 3.80
CA ALA A 337 17.75 44.64 3.06
C ALA A 337 18.96 43.96 3.71
N SER A 338 19.77 43.28 2.89
CA SER A 338 21.09 42.75 3.26
C SER A 338 22.24 43.54 2.63
N THR A 339 23.40 43.42 3.28
CA THR A 339 24.69 43.90 2.77
C THR A 339 25.37 42.84 1.89
N ARG A 340 26.46 43.24 1.21
CA ARG A 340 27.32 42.33 0.44
C ARG A 340 27.86 41.14 1.25
N ASN A 341 27.99 41.30 2.56
CA ASN A 341 28.49 40.28 3.47
C ASN A 341 27.39 39.36 4.02
N GLY A 342 26.13 39.55 3.64
CA GLY A 342 24.99 38.73 4.10
C GLY A 342 24.46 39.10 5.50
N SER A 343 24.89 40.23 6.06
CA SER A 343 24.29 40.80 7.27
C SER A 343 23.10 41.69 6.93
N LYS A 344 22.20 41.92 7.89
CA LYS A 344 21.13 42.92 7.74
C LYS A 344 21.75 44.30 7.53
N ALA A 345 21.31 45.03 6.51
CA ALA A 345 21.73 46.41 6.29
C ALA A 345 21.31 47.30 7.48
N TRP A 346 22.16 48.26 7.85
CA TRP A 346 21.98 49.03 9.10
C TRP A 346 20.68 49.85 9.12
N TYR A 347 20.23 50.32 7.95
CA TYR A 347 19.00 51.11 7.77
C TYR A 347 17.73 50.24 7.70
N SER A 348 17.86 48.95 7.36
CA SER A 348 16.69 48.08 7.12
C SER A 348 15.82 47.99 8.35
N ASN A 349 14.52 48.21 8.16
CA ASN A 349 13.50 47.78 9.10
C ASN A 349 13.52 46.26 9.27
N PHE A 350 12.96 45.80 10.38
CA PHE A 350 13.02 44.41 10.85
C PHE A 350 11.70 44.02 11.54
N GLY A 351 11.54 42.77 11.93
CA GLY A 351 10.37 42.34 12.71
C GLY A 351 9.64 41.17 12.09
N VAL A 352 8.55 40.77 12.74
CA VAL A 352 7.69 39.65 12.34
C VAL A 352 6.96 39.89 11.01
N ASN A 353 6.80 41.15 10.62
CA ASN A 353 6.23 41.53 9.33
C ASN A 353 7.21 41.39 8.17
N VAL A 354 8.52 41.19 8.41
CA VAL A 354 9.48 40.92 7.33
C VAL A 354 9.42 39.44 6.96
N ASP A 355 9.14 39.14 5.69
CA ASP A 355 9.02 37.76 5.20
C ASP A 355 10.36 37.19 4.76
N VAL A 356 11.14 37.97 4.03
CA VAL A 356 12.47 37.59 3.54
C VAL A 356 13.37 38.83 3.47
N VAL A 357 14.65 38.60 3.23
CA VAL A 357 15.66 39.63 3.00
C VAL A 357 16.26 39.44 1.61
N ALA A 358 16.61 40.54 0.95
CA ALA A 358 17.33 40.51 -0.32
C ALA A 358 18.40 41.62 -0.38
N PRO A 359 19.37 41.55 -1.30
CA PRO A 359 20.42 42.54 -1.48
C PRO A 359 19.88 43.96 -1.59
N GLY A 360 20.14 44.78 -0.57
CA GLY A 360 19.78 46.19 -0.57
C GLY A 360 21.01 47.10 -0.58
N GLY A 361 22.20 46.57 -0.30
CA GLY A 361 23.46 47.29 -0.35
C GLY A 361 23.77 48.12 0.88
N ASP A 362 25.04 48.46 1.05
CA ASP A 362 25.53 49.34 2.11
C ASP A 362 26.70 50.17 1.59
N MET A 363 26.40 51.37 1.12
CA MET A 363 27.35 52.32 0.58
C MET A 363 28.12 53.06 1.68
N PHE A 364 27.91 52.75 2.96
CA PHE A 364 28.73 53.28 4.03
C PHE A 364 30.16 52.73 3.90
N GLY A 365 31.13 53.63 3.72
CA GLY A 365 32.54 53.29 3.52
C GLY A 365 32.96 53.09 2.06
N GLN A 366 32.16 52.40 1.21
CA GLN A 366 32.46 52.22 -0.22
C GLN A 366 31.20 52.16 -1.09
N ALA A 367 31.12 53.01 -2.12
CA ALA A 367 29.98 53.07 -3.05
C ALA A 367 29.71 51.73 -3.78
N LEU A 368 30.76 50.95 -4.07
CA LEU A 368 30.67 49.66 -4.76
C LEU A 368 29.91 48.57 -3.97
N ASN A 369 29.63 48.81 -2.69
CA ASN A 369 28.81 47.92 -1.86
C ASN A 369 27.30 48.22 -2.00
N GLY A 370 26.92 49.23 -2.78
CA GLY A 370 25.53 49.44 -3.20
C GLY A 370 25.09 48.43 -4.26
N VAL A 371 23.83 48.55 -4.70
CA VAL A 371 23.26 47.80 -5.83
C VAL A 371 23.35 48.68 -7.07
N VAL A 372 24.10 48.25 -8.08
CA VAL A 372 24.17 48.92 -9.39
C VAL A 372 22.98 48.54 -10.25
N SER A 373 22.36 49.53 -10.89
CA SER A 373 21.28 49.36 -11.87
C SER A 373 21.19 50.59 -12.77
N THR A 374 20.29 50.54 -13.75
CA THR A 374 20.01 51.59 -14.74
C THR A 374 19.57 52.91 -14.12
N GLN A 375 19.89 54.02 -14.80
CA GLN A 375 19.67 55.39 -14.36
C GLN A 375 19.30 56.29 -15.55
N HIS A 376 18.88 57.53 -15.29
CA HIS A 376 18.62 58.52 -16.35
C HIS A 376 19.79 58.69 -17.33
N SER A 377 19.50 59.21 -18.52
CA SER A 377 20.49 59.50 -19.57
C SER A 377 21.31 58.29 -20.06
N ASN A 378 20.74 57.08 -20.03
CA ASN A 378 21.43 55.84 -20.37
C ASN A 378 22.67 55.54 -19.50
N ASP A 379 22.64 55.95 -18.23
CA ASP A 379 23.72 55.75 -17.26
C ASP A 379 23.36 54.67 -16.22
N TYR A 380 24.28 54.37 -15.31
CA TYR A 380 24.13 53.36 -14.26
C TYR A 380 24.60 53.91 -12.93
N PHE A 381 23.92 53.55 -11.84
CA PHE A 381 24.23 54.11 -10.53
C PHE A 381 24.08 53.11 -9.39
N PHE A 382 24.93 53.23 -8.37
CA PHE A 382 24.82 52.45 -7.14
C PHE A 382 23.81 53.12 -6.19
N LYS A 383 22.79 52.38 -5.76
CA LYS A 383 21.87 52.81 -4.70
C LYS A 383 21.89 51.83 -3.53
N GLN A 384 21.36 52.28 -2.39
CA GLN A 384 21.08 51.42 -1.25
C GLN A 384 19.66 51.64 -0.74
N GLY A 385 19.04 50.59 -0.20
CA GLY A 385 17.71 50.66 0.40
C GLY A 385 16.97 49.33 0.31
N THR A 386 15.96 49.15 1.16
CA THR A 386 14.97 48.06 0.99
C THR A 386 14.22 48.18 -0.35
N SER A 387 14.19 49.37 -0.93
CA SER A 387 13.74 49.64 -2.29
C SER A 387 14.55 48.94 -3.38
N MET A 388 15.84 48.63 -3.13
CA MET A 388 16.66 47.83 -4.03
C MET A 388 16.51 46.34 -3.74
N SER A 389 16.06 45.95 -2.55
CA SER A 389 15.82 44.55 -2.16
C SER A 389 14.52 43.98 -2.75
N ALA A 390 13.41 44.72 -2.63
CA ALA A 390 12.10 44.31 -3.15
C ALA A 390 12.11 43.89 -4.64
N PRO A 391 12.75 44.63 -5.58
CA PRO A 391 12.76 44.25 -7.00
C PRO A 391 13.48 42.94 -7.27
N HIS A 392 14.50 42.59 -6.50
CA HIS A 392 15.12 41.26 -6.65
C HIS A 392 14.12 40.14 -6.35
N VAL A 393 13.32 40.29 -5.29
CA VAL A 393 12.34 39.26 -4.90
C VAL A 393 11.14 39.23 -5.86
N ALA A 394 10.69 40.39 -6.34
CA ALA A 394 9.66 40.47 -7.38
C ALA A 394 10.09 39.75 -8.67
N ALA A 395 11.36 39.90 -9.05
CA ALA A 395 11.93 39.19 -10.20
C ALA A 395 12.01 37.66 -9.97
N VAL A 396 12.42 37.20 -8.78
CA VAL A 396 12.42 35.76 -8.46
C VAL A 396 11.00 35.20 -8.49
N ALA A 397 10.01 35.90 -7.91
CA ALA A 397 8.60 35.51 -8.00
C ALA A 397 8.13 35.39 -9.46
N ALA A 398 8.52 36.33 -10.33
CA ALA A 398 8.21 36.27 -11.76
C ALA A 398 8.83 35.05 -12.46
N MET A 399 10.07 34.69 -12.13
CA MET A 399 10.71 33.47 -12.65
C MET A 399 10.01 32.21 -12.15
N MET A 400 9.57 32.18 -10.89
CA MET A 400 8.79 31.06 -10.35
C MET A 400 7.46 30.89 -11.10
N TYR A 401 6.73 31.97 -11.38
CA TYR A 401 5.52 31.94 -12.20
C TYR A 401 5.78 31.54 -13.65
N SER A 402 6.89 31.96 -14.24
CA SER A 402 7.29 31.52 -15.59
C SER A 402 7.48 30.00 -15.63
N LYS A 403 8.10 29.43 -14.60
CA LYS A 403 8.37 27.99 -14.51
C LYS A 403 7.12 27.16 -14.19
N LEU A 404 6.29 27.61 -13.27
CA LEU A 404 5.05 26.94 -12.87
C LEU A 404 3.90 27.96 -12.76
N PRO A 405 3.20 28.25 -13.87
CA PRO A 405 2.20 29.33 -13.93
C PRO A 405 1.03 29.22 -12.97
N ALA A 406 0.72 28.00 -12.50
CA ALA A 406 -0.36 27.70 -11.59
C ALA A 406 0.00 27.85 -10.10
N LEU A 407 1.21 28.34 -9.77
CA LEU A 407 1.55 28.73 -8.40
C LEU A 407 0.59 29.82 -7.89
N THR A 408 0.28 29.77 -6.59
CA THR A 408 -0.41 30.84 -5.87
C THR A 408 0.60 31.79 -5.19
N PRO A 409 0.19 33.02 -4.84
CA PRO A 409 1.06 33.94 -4.09
C PRO A 409 1.58 33.38 -2.77
N ASP A 410 0.76 32.60 -2.06
CA ASP A 410 1.15 31.90 -0.83
C ASP A 410 2.30 30.93 -1.03
N GLU A 411 2.21 30.13 -2.10
CA GLU A 411 3.20 29.11 -2.38
C GLU A 411 4.51 29.73 -2.85
N VAL A 412 4.44 30.86 -3.55
CA VAL A 412 5.63 31.68 -3.86
C VAL A 412 6.30 32.16 -2.58
N GLU A 413 5.54 32.78 -1.67
CA GLU A 413 6.07 33.26 -0.39
C GLU A 413 6.68 32.12 0.45
N GLN A 414 5.95 31.02 0.61
CA GLN A 414 6.40 29.86 1.38
C GLN A 414 7.68 29.26 0.81
N LYS A 415 7.77 29.11 -0.52
CA LYS A 415 8.98 28.57 -1.16
C LYS A 415 10.16 29.50 -1.00
N LEU A 416 9.97 30.81 -1.18
CA LEU A 416 11.01 31.81 -0.94
C LEU A 416 11.55 31.74 0.50
N LYS A 417 10.65 31.62 1.49
CA LYS A 417 11.02 31.49 2.92
C LYS A 417 11.71 30.16 3.22
N ALA A 418 11.23 29.06 2.66
CA ALA A 418 11.74 27.72 2.91
C ALA A 418 13.14 27.48 2.30
N THR A 419 13.46 28.17 1.20
CA THR A 419 14.77 28.04 0.54
C THR A 419 15.73 29.18 0.85
N ALA A 420 15.34 30.14 1.69
CA ALA A 420 16.17 31.26 2.08
C ALA A 420 17.35 30.81 2.97
N ARG A 421 18.47 31.55 2.85
CA ARG A 421 19.68 31.33 3.64
C ARG A 421 19.68 32.22 4.89
N PRO A 422 20.34 31.82 5.98
CA PRO A 422 20.44 32.65 7.18
C PRO A 422 21.03 34.05 6.92
N VAL A 423 20.56 35.05 7.68
CA VAL A 423 21.05 36.43 7.68
C VAL A 423 21.70 36.73 9.02
N SER A 424 22.91 37.30 9.03
CA SER A 424 23.59 37.72 10.26
C SER A 424 23.12 39.11 10.74
N ASP A 425 23.38 39.44 12.01
CA ASP A 425 23.07 40.74 12.63
C ASP A 425 21.60 41.16 12.54
N CYS A 426 20.71 40.19 12.74
CA CYS A 426 19.26 40.42 12.69
C CYS A 426 18.51 40.05 13.99
N PRO A 427 18.86 40.65 15.14
CA PRO A 427 18.21 40.35 16.42
C PRO A 427 16.72 40.72 16.46
N GLY A 428 16.29 41.64 15.58
CA GLY A 428 14.90 42.06 15.44
C GLY A 428 14.03 41.19 14.53
N GLY A 429 14.60 40.20 13.85
CA GLY A 429 13.90 39.29 12.92
C GLY A 429 14.00 39.71 11.45
N CYS A 430 14.33 38.72 10.59
CA CYS A 430 14.57 38.86 9.15
C CYS A 430 13.72 37.86 8.33
N GLY A 431 12.58 37.45 8.86
CA GLY A 431 11.72 36.44 8.24
C GLY A 431 12.45 35.11 7.99
N GLY A 432 12.23 34.52 6.82
CA GLY A 432 12.90 33.29 6.36
C GLY A 432 14.39 33.45 6.06
N GLY A 433 14.90 34.69 5.96
CA GLY A 433 16.30 35.00 5.66
C GLY A 433 16.53 35.51 4.24
N LEU A 434 17.79 35.44 3.78
CA LEU A 434 18.25 35.93 2.48
C LEU A 434 17.75 35.03 1.36
N VAL A 435 16.99 35.58 0.42
CA VAL A 435 16.47 34.83 -0.73
C VAL A 435 17.62 34.19 -1.52
N ASP A 436 17.49 32.88 -1.77
CA ASP A 436 18.32 32.12 -2.69
C ASP A 436 17.49 31.80 -3.93
N ALA A 437 17.70 32.56 -5.01
CA ALA A 437 16.95 32.42 -6.25
C ALA A 437 17.19 31.05 -6.90
N GLY A 438 18.42 30.54 -6.84
CA GLY A 438 18.78 29.23 -7.37
C GLY A 438 18.02 28.10 -6.66
N ALA A 439 18.04 28.11 -5.32
CA ALA A 439 17.32 27.12 -4.53
C ALA A 439 15.79 27.23 -4.68
N ALA A 440 15.24 28.45 -4.71
CA ALA A 440 13.81 28.69 -4.91
C ALA A 440 13.34 28.14 -6.27
N LEU A 441 14.08 28.43 -7.35
CA LEU A 441 13.73 27.96 -8.68
C LEU A 441 13.95 26.45 -8.85
N ALA A 442 14.99 25.87 -8.25
CA ALA A 442 15.16 24.42 -8.23
C ALA A 442 13.99 23.72 -7.52
N ASN A 443 13.52 24.27 -6.40
CA ASN A 443 12.34 23.77 -5.70
C ASN A 443 11.07 23.83 -6.56
N VAL A 444 10.84 24.93 -7.28
CA VAL A 444 9.72 25.04 -8.25
C VAL A 444 9.90 24.10 -9.44
N ALA A 445 11.13 23.89 -9.92
CA ALA A 445 11.42 22.98 -11.02
C ALA A 445 11.09 21.52 -10.67
N ALA A 446 11.33 21.09 -9.43
CA ALA A 446 10.96 19.77 -8.95
C ALA A 446 9.43 19.56 -8.97
N ASP A 447 8.66 20.57 -8.56
CA ASP A 447 7.20 20.54 -8.66
C ASP A 447 6.72 20.52 -10.11
N ALA A 448 7.39 21.28 -10.99
CA ALA A 448 7.10 21.37 -12.42
C ALA A 448 7.65 20.19 -13.25
N ALA A 449 8.38 19.25 -12.64
CA ALA A 449 8.94 18.10 -13.35
C ALA A 449 7.82 17.30 -14.02
N PRO A 450 7.90 17.05 -15.35
CA PRO A 450 6.86 16.33 -16.07
C PRO A 450 6.59 14.96 -15.47
N MET A 451 5.32 14.59 -15.38
CA MET A 451 4.93 13.26 -14.94
C MET A 451 5.36 12.23 -15.99
N VAL A 452 6.09 11.21 -15.55
CA VAL A 452 6.45 10.02 -16.32
C VAL A 452 5.43 8.95 -15.98
N PRO A 453 4.48 8.64 -16.87
CA PRO A 453 3.44 7.68 -16.54
C PRO A 453 4.01 6.27 -16.50
N GLY A 454 3.48 5.46 -15.57
CA GLY A 454 3.73 4.02 -15.56
C GLY A 454 3.13 3.36 -16.80
N THR A 455 3.69 2.22 -17.19
CA THR A 455 3.07 1.36 -18.21
C THR A 455 2.07 0.43 -17.52
N PRO A 456 0.75 0.62 -17.69
CA PRO A 456 -0.22 -0.25 -17.06
C PRO A 456 -0.20 -1.64 -17.71
N THR A 457 -0.35 -2.67 -16.89
CA THR A 457 -0.41 -4.07 -17.34
C THR A 457 -1.70 -4.73 -16.87
N ILE A 458 -2.15 -5.73 -17.61
CA ILE A 458 -3.32 -6.54 -17.29
C ILE A 458 -2.85 -7.99 -17.09
N SER A 459 -3.31 -8.63 -16.02
CA SER A 459 -3.14 -10.06 -15.75
C SER A 459 -4.50 -10.73 -15.48
N GLY A 460 -4.54 -12.05 -15.55
CA GLY A 460 -5.78 -12.84 -15.41
C GLY A 460 -6.17 -13.54 -16.71
N GLU A 461 -7.20 -14.38 -16.63
CA GLU A 461 -7.69 -15.16 -17.77
C GLU A 461 -8.69 -14.32 -18.59
N ALA A 462 -8.38 -14.11 -19.87
CA ALA A 462 -9.27 -13.45 -20.81
C ALA A 462 -10.33 -14.43 -21.34
N ALA A 463 -11.25 -14.84 -20.46
CA ALA A 463 -12.41 -15.66 -20.80
C ALA A 463 -13.65 -15.16 -20.06
N VAL A 464 -14.85 -15.41 -20.59
CA VAL A 464 -16.11 -15.03 -19.92
C VAL A 464 -16.18 -15.67 -18.53
N GLY A 465 -16.44 -14.86 -17.51
CA GLY A 465 -16.38 -15.22 -16.09
C GLY A 465 -15.00 -15.11 -15.44
N GLY A 466 -13.94 -14.92 -16.24
CA GLY A 466 -12.59 -14.63 -15.77
C GLY A 466 -12.50 -13.22 -15.20
N THR A 467 -11.58 -13.02 -14.26
CA THR A 467 -11.29 -11.71 -13.67
C THR A 467 -9.95 -11.20 -14.18
N LEU A 468 -9.96 -10.07 -14.86
CA LEU A 468 -8.77 -9.31 -15.20
C LEU A 468 -8.39 -8.41 -14.03
N THR A 469 -7.11 -8.37 -13.69
CA THR A 469 -6.54 -7.45 -12.69
C THR A 469 -5.55 -6.53 -13.39
N MET A 470 -5.66 -5.24 -13.15
CA MET A 470 -4.70 -4.27 -13.66
C MET A 470 -3.66 -3.88 -12.61
N SER A 471 -2.45 -3.63 -13.07
CA SER A 471 -1.44 -2.87 -12.34
C SER A 471 -1.23 -1.54 -13.06
N PRO A 472 -1.26 -0.39 -12.36
CA PRO A 472 -1.07 0.92 -12.99
C PRO A 472 0.37 1.16 -13.47
N GLY A 473 1.32 0.28 -13.14
CA GLY A 473 2.75 0.50 -13.31
C GLY A 473 3.31 1.53 -12.32
N THR A 474 4.63 1.72 -12.32
CA THR A 474 5.29 2.76 -11.50
C THR A 474 5.26 4.08 -12.24
N TRP A 475 4.59 5.10 -11.68
CA TRP A 475 4.69 6.45 -12.21
C TRP A 475 5.79 7.19 -11.44
N GLY A 476 6.29 8.28 -12.00
CA GLY A 476 7.31 9.09 -11.34
C GLY A 476 7.34 10.52 -11.87
N PRO A 477 8.09 11.42 -11.22
CA PRO A 477 8.68 11.29 -9.89
C PRO A 477 7.61 11.29 -8.77
N ALA A 478 7.98 11.03 -7.51
CA ALA A 478 7.05 10.97 -6.37
C ALA A 478 6.05 12.16 -6.28
N GLY A 479 4.88 11.93 -5.68
CA GLY A 479 3.85 12.96 -5.46
C GLY A 479 2.72 13.02 -6.52
N TYR A 480 2.56 11.98 -7.33
CA TYR A 480 1.37 11.79 -8.16
C TYR A 480 0.35 10.89 -7.46
N VAL A 481 -0.91 10.96 -7.92
CA VAL A 481 -1.98 10.07 -7.50
C VAL A 481 -2.64 9.51 -8.75
N VAL A 482 -2.85 8.19 -8.80
CA VAL A 482 -3.73 7.58 -9.81
C VAL A 482 -5.16 7.94 -9.43
N THR A 483 -5.80 8.78 -10.25
CA THR A 483 -7.12 9.34 -9.95
C THR A 483 -8.25 8.63 -10.67
N GLU A 484 -7.96 7.97 -11.79
CA GLU A 484 -8.98 7.26 -12.57
C GLU A 484 -8.38 6.02 -13.23
N GLN A 485 -9.16 4.95 -13.26
CA GLN A 485 -8.87 3.72 -13.97
C GLN A 485 -10.14 3.35 -14.72
N ARG A 486 -10.05 3.20 -16.03
CA ARG A 486 -11.20 2.91 -16.87
C ARG A 486 -10.89 1.80 -17.85
N TRP A 487 -11.72 0.76 -17.83
CA TRP A 487 -11.59 -0.37 -18.74
C TRP A 487 -12.23 -0.03 -20.09
N ASN A 488 -11.62 -0.47 -21.18
CA ASN A 488 -12.12 -0.29 -22.54
C ASN A 488 -12.30 -1.65 -23.23
N ARG A 489 -13.30 -1.73 -24.09
CA ARG A 489 -13.62 -2.87 -24.94
C ARG A 489 -13.39 -2.49 -26.40
N ASN A 490 -12.47 -3.17 -27.08
CA ASN A 490 -12.01 -2.79 -28.43
C ASN A 490 -11.70 -1.27 -28.51
N ASP A 491 -10.96 -0.77 -27.53
CA ASP A 491 -10.58 0.65 -27.37
C ASP A 491 -11.74 1.64 -27.14
N VAL A 492 -12.97 1.15 -26.93
CA VAL A 492 -14.13 1.97 -26.53
C VAL A 492 -14.32 1.90 -25.02
N ALA A 493 -14.39 3.07 -24.38
CA ALA A 493 -14.53 3.17 -22.94
C ALA A 493 -15.82 2.52 -22.41
N THR A 494 -15.69 1.65 -21.41
CA THR A 494 -16.81 1.03 -20.70
C THR A 494 -17.21 1.87 -19.48
N ASN A 495 -18.20 1.43 -18.71
CA ASN A 495 -18.53 2.02 -17.41
C ASN A 495 -17.76 1.37 -16.24
N PHE A 496 -16.91 0.38 -16.52
CA PHE A 496 -16.15 -0.31 -15.49
C PHE A 496 -14.90 0.47 -15.11
N THR A 497 -14.72 0.62 -13.79
CA THR A 497 -13.60 1.33 -13.17
C THR A 497 -13.03 0.49 -12.03
N GLY A 498 -11.78 0.75 -11.65
CA GLY A 498 -11.11 0.05 -10.54
C GLY A 498 -10.03 -0.92 -11.01
N THR A 499 -9.45 -1.64 -10.06
CA THR A 499 -8.28 -2.50 -10.29
C THR A 499 -8.63 -3.88 -10.86
N GLN A 500 -9.91 -4.24 -10.89
CA GLN A 500 -10.38 -5.52 -11.40
C GLN A 500 -11.57 -5.35 -12.33
N TYR A 501 -11.68 -6.27 -13.31
CA TYR A 501 -12.81 -6.34 -14.22
C TYR A 501 -13.17 -7.81 -14.48
N VAL A 502 -14.38 -8.20 -14.07
CA VAL A 502 -14.95 -9.53 -14.35
C VAL A 502 -15.60 -9.51 -15.73
N LEU A 503 -15.15 -10.40 -16.62
CA LEU A 503 -15.56 -10.42 -18.02
C LEU A 503 -16.95 -11.02 -18.19
N GLY A 504 -17.84 -10.26 -18.86
CA GLY A 504 -19.20 -10.68 -19.16
C GLY A 504 -19.34 -11.29 -20.57
N PRO A 505 -20.50 -11.88 -20.90
CA PRO A 505 -20.78 -12.41 -22.24
C PRO A 505 -20.63 -11.38 -23.36
N GLU A 506 -20.86 -10.09 -23.05
CA GLU A 506 -20.70 -8.96 -23.97
C GLU A 506 -19.24 -8.64 -24.33
N ASP A 507 -18.28 -9.19 -23.59
CA ASP A 507 -16.85 -9.04 -23.85
C ASP A 507 -16.32 -10.11 -24.81
N LEU A 508 -17.10 -11.16 -25.08
CA LEU A 508 -16.69 -12.31 -25.89
C LEU A 508 -16.15 -11.88 -27.27
N GLY A 509 -14.94 -12.34 -27.60
CA GLY A 509 -14.26 -12.03 -28.87
C GLY A 509 -13.66 -10.63 -28.96
N THR A 510 -13.83 -9.79 -27.94
CA THR A 510 -13.24 -8.44 -27.89
C THR A 510 -11.89 -8.46 -27.18
N THR A 511 -11.06 -7.46 -27.43
CA THR A 511 -9.86 -7.20 -26.61
C THR A 511 -10.19 -6.18 -25.53
N ILE A 512 -9.56 -6.36 -24.37
CA ILE A 512 -9.73 -5.46 -23.23
C ILE A 512 -8.44 -4.66 -23.02
N THR A 513 -8.58 -3.36 -22.82
CA THR A 513 -7.50 -2.47 -22.37
C THR A 513 -7.94 -1.72 -21.11
N VAL A 514 -7.00 -1.13 -20.39
CA VAL A 514 -7.30 -0.23 -19.27
C VAL A 514 -6.55 1.08 -19.47
N THR A 515 -7.27 2.19 -19.38
CA THR A 515 -6.71 3.55 -19.36
C THR A 515 -6.57 4.01 -17.92
N VAL A 516 -5.36 4.41 -17.56
CA VAL A 516 -5.01 4.90 -16.22
C VAL A 516 -4.66 6.37 -16.32
N THR A 517 -5.31 7.20 -15.51
CA THR A 517 -5.06 8.65 -15.46
C THR A 517 -4.41 9.02 -14.14
N GLY A 518 -3.19 9.55 -14.23
CA GLY A 518 -2.46 10.12 -13.12
C GLY A 518 -2.65 11.64 -13.05
N LYS A 519 -2.63 12.16 -11.83
CA LYS A 519 -2.69 13.59 -11.53
C LYS A 519 -1.55 13.98 -10.61
N LYS A 520 -0.89 15.10 -10.95
CA LYS A 520 0.04 15.82 -10.07
C LYS A 520 -0.49 17.24 -9.90
N ALA A 521 -0.34 17.79 -8.69
CA ALA A 521 -0.84 19.14 -8.40
C ALA A 521 -0.26 20.15 -9.41
N LYS A 522 -1.12 21.07 -9.90
CA LYS A 522 -0.76 22.16 -10.84
C LYS A 522 -0.19 21.71 -12.20
N GLN A 523 -0.30 20.43 -12.52
CA GLN A 523 0.03 19.91 -13.83
C GLN A 523 -1.23 19.35 -14.52
N PRO A 524 -1.24 19.30 -15.86
CA PRO A 524 -2.26 18.56 -16.60
C PRO A 524 -2.28 17.08 -16.20
N ASN A 525 -3.46 16.46 -16.28
CA ASN A 525 -3.59 15.02 -16.14
C ASN A 525 -2.89 14.31 -17.32
N VAL A 526 -2.31 13.15 -17.08
CA VAL A 526 -1.77 12.28 -18.13
C VAL A 526 -2.46 10.92 -18.05
N SER A 527 -2.88 10.41 -19.20
CA SER A 527 -3.53 9.11 -19.32
C SER A 527 -2.69 8.18 -20.18
N VAL A 528 -2.56 6.93 -19.76
CA VAL A 528 -1.89 5.87 -20.53
C VAL A 528 -2.78 4.63 -20.57
N THR A 529 -2.86 4.01 -21.74
CA THR A 529 -3.64 2.79 -21.97
C THR A 529 -2.69 1.58 -22.03
N SER A 530 -3.10 0.47 -21.43
CA SER A 530 -2.35 -0.79 -21.47
C SER A 530 -2.27 -1.38 -22.87
N ALA A 531 -1.38 -2.36 -23.06
CA ALA A 531 -1.52 -3.27 -24.20
C ALA A 531 -2.86 -4.02 -24.12
N PRO A 532 -3.47 -4.39 -25.26
CA PRO A 532 -4.69 -5.18 -25.29
C PRO A 532 -4.44 -6.61 -24.80
N THR A 533 -5.43 -7.19 -24.13
CA THR A 533 -5.46 -8.63 -23.87
C THR A 533 -5.56 -9.42 -25.17
N GLN A 534 -5.39 -10.74 -25.09
CA GLN A 534 -5.94 -11.62 -26.13
C GLN A 534 -7.47 -11.46 -26.18
N PRO A 535 -8.11 -11.74 -27.34
CA PRO A 535 -9.55 -11.74 -27.44
C PRO A 535 -10.19 -12.63 -26.37
N VAL A 536 -11.24 -12.14 -25.72
CA VAL A 536 -11.91 -12.88 -24.64
C VAL A 536 -12.50 -14.18 -25.19
N ALA A 537 -12.10 -15.30 -24.61
CA ALA A 537 -12.55 -16.64 -24.97
C ALA A 537 -13.89 -17.00 -24.31
N ILE A 538 -14.52 -18.07 -24.80
CA ILE A 538 -15.74 -18.61 -24.21
C ILE A 538 -15.44 -19.21 -22.82
N GLY A 539 -16.30 -18.94 -21.85
CA GLY A 539 -16.19 -19.51 -20.50
C GLY A 539 -16.51 -21.00 -20.46
N LYS A 540 -16.15 -21.68 -19.37
CA LYS A 540 -16.45 -23.11 -19.15
C LYS A 540 -17.39 -23.28 -17.96
N LEU A 541 -18.36 -24.18 -18.11
CA LEU A 541 -19.20 -24.62 -17.00
C LEU A 541 -18.50 -25.75 -16.24
N THR A 542 -18.69 -25.78 -14.92
CA THR A 542 -18.34 -26.89 -14.04
C THR A 542 -19.62 -27.48 -13.47
N VAL A 543 -19.72 -28.80 -13.43
CA VAL A 543 -20.93 -29.53 -13.09
C VAL A 543 -20.59 -30.82 -12.36
N ASP A 544 -21.31 -31.08 -11.27
CA ASP A 544 -21.25 -32.35 -10.55
C ASP A 544 -22.03 -33.45 -11.30
N GLU A 545 -21.62 -34.72 -11.13
CA GLU A 545 -22.29 -35.85 -11.81
C GLU A 545 -23.77 -35.91 -11.39
N PRO A 546 -24.74 -35.87 -12.33
CA PRO A 546 -26.16 -35.93 -11.99
C PRO A 546 -26.53 -37.31 -11.45
N VAL A 547 -27.48 -37.35 -10.52
CA VAL A 547 -27.91 -38.57 -9.81
C VAL A 547 -29.42 -38.76 -9.97
N ILE A 548 -29.84 -40.02 -9.98
CA ILE A 548 -31.26 -40.39 -9.93
C ILE A 548 -31.54 -40.95 -8.54
N GLU A 549 -32.50 -40.34 -7.85
CA GLU A 549 -33.06 -40.87 -6.60
C GLU A 549 -34.35 -41.66 -6.87
N GLY A 550 -34.63 -42.64 -6.02
CA GLY A 550 -35.83 -43.49 -6.10
C GLY A 550 -35.55 -44.92 -6.57
N THR A 551 -36.51 -45.81 -6.30
CA THR A 551 -36.38 -47.24 -6.62
C THR A 551 -37.01 -47.53 -8.00
N PRO A 552 -36.29 -48.20 -8.92
CA PRO A 552 -36.79 -48.44 -10.28
C PRO A 552 -37.75 -49.64 -10.34
N TYR A 553 -39.06 -49.38 -10.24
CA TYR A 553 -40.12 -50.36 -10.48
C TYR A 553 -41.28 -49.73 -11.23
N VAL A 554 -42.11 -50.51 -11.94
CA VAL A 554 -43.28 -49.99 -12.66
C VAL A 554 -44.24 -49.30 -11.68
N GLY A 555 -44.54 -48.02 -11.90
CA GLY A 555 -45.31 -47.16 -11.01
C GLY A 555 -44.47 -46.41 -9.97
N GLY A 556 -43.18 -46.72 -9.83
CA GLY A 556 -42.23 -46.01 -8.98
C GLY A 556 -41.84 -44.66 -9.56
N VAL A 557 -41.61 -43.67 -8.69
CA VAL A 557 -41.19 -42.32 -9.08
C VAL A 557 -39.68 -42.20 -8.92
N LEU A 558 -39.01 -41.89 -10.01
CA LEU A 558 -37.60 -41.51 -10.04
C LEU A 558 -37.51 -39.98 -10.02
N THR A 559 -36.59 -39.42 -9.22
CA THR A 559 -36.38 -37.98 -9.08
C THR A 559 -34.98 -37.62 -9.54
N ALA A 560 -34.89 -36.56 -10.33
CA ALA A 560 -33.63 -36.03 -10.83
C ALA A 560 -32.95 -35.17 -9.75
N ASP A 561 -31.69 -35.46 -9.45
CA ASP A 561 -30.73 -34.50 -8.91
C ASP A 561 -29.81 -34.06 -10.06
N THR A 562 -29.90 -32.78 -10.42
CA THR A 562 -29.19 -32.23 -11.58
C THR A 562 -27.71 -31.91 -11.32
N GLY A 563 -27.25 -32.07 -10.07
CA GLY A 563 -25.92 -31.64 -9.63
C GLY A 563 -25.80 -30.11 -9.52
N ALA A 564 -24.71 -29.63 -8.90
CA ALA A 564 -24.41 -28.20 -8.82
C ALA A 564 -23.73 -27.72 -10.11
N TRP A 565 -24.24 -26.63 -10.69
CA TRP A 565 -23.68 -26.00 -11.88
C TRP A 565 -23.07 -24.64 -11.54
N ALA A 566 -21.83 -24.41 -11.97
CA ALA A 566 -21.14 -23.15 -11.77
C ALA A 566 -20.44 -22.67 -13.05
N PRO A 567 -20.27 -21.34 -13.21
CA PRO A 567 -20.80 -20.29 -12.34
C PRO A 567 -22.32 -20.06 -12.53
N ALA A 568 -23.08 -19.93 -11.44
CA ALA A 568 -24.53 -19.69 -11.46
C ALA A 568 -24.88 -18.26 -11.95
N PRO A 569 -26.12 -18.01 -12.44
CA PRO A 569 -27.14 -19.00 -12.79
C PRO A 569 -26.83 -19.69 -14.13
N VAL A 570 -27.28 -20.94 -14.29
CA VAL A 570 -27.18 -21.76 -15.50
C VAL A 570 -28.59 -22.25 -15.86
N GLU A 571 -28.99 -22.16 -17.12
CA GLU A 571 -30.25 -22.74 -17.60
C GLU A 571 -30.06 -24.24 -17.82
N LEU A 572 -30.87 -25.05 -17.13
CA LEU A 572 -30.78 -26.51 -17.18
C LEU A 572 -31.96 -27.11 -17.96
N ALA A 573 -31.65 -28.12 -18.77
CA ALA A 573 -32.62 -28.98 -19.44
C ALA A 573 -32.42 -30.43 -18.98
N VAL A 574 -33.51 -31.11 -18.66
CA VAL A 574 -33.53 -32.49 -18.18
C VAL A 574 -34.18 -33.39 -19.23
N GLU A 575 -33.59 -34.55 -19.49
CA GLU A 575 -34.11 -35.58 -20.39
C GLU A 575 -33.90 -36.97 -19.77
N TRP A 576 -34.99 -37.73 -19.58
CA TRP A 576 -34.91 -39.11 -19.11
C TRP A 576 -34.70 -40.07 -20.29
N LEU A 577 -33.81 -41.07 -20.12
CA LEU A 577 -33.48 -42.04 -21.15
C LEU A 577 -33.70 -43.48 -20.66
N ARG A 578 -34.20 -44.32 -21.57
CA ARG A 578 -34.41 -45.76 -21.39
C ARG A 578 -33.38 -46.51 -22.23
N ASP A 579 -32.52 -47.30 -21.60
CA ASP A 579 -31.38 -47.98 -22.26
C ASP A 579 -30.55 -47.00 -23.14
N GLY A 580 -30.40 -45.76 -22.68
CA GLY A 580 -29.67 -44.70 -23.41
C GLY A 580 -30.43 -44.00 -24.54
N ALA A 581 -31.68 -44.39 -24.83
CA ALA A 581 -32.55 -43.71 -25.80
C ALA A 581 -33.52 -42.74 -25.10
N PRO A 582 -33.75 -41.51 -25.62
CA PRO A 582 -34.68 -40.55 -25.02
C PRO A 582 -36.11 -41.08 -24.86
N ILE A 583 -36.72 -40.82 -23.72
CA ILE A 583 -38.16 -41.07 -23.48
C ILE A 583 -38.92 -39.81 -23.88
N GLN A 584 -39.73 -39.92 -24.94
CA GLN A 584 -40.44 -38.76 -25.50
C GLN A 584 -41.33 -38.07 -24.45
N GLY A 585 -41.09 -36.77 -24.22
CA GLY A 585 -41.86 -35.94 -23.29
C GLY A 585 -41.44 -36.03 -21.82
N ALA A 586 -40.47 -36.90 -21.48
CA ALA A 586 -39.97 -37.02 -20.11
C ALA A 586 -38.84 -36.00 -19.85
N THR A 587 -39.23 -34.75 -19.62
CA THR A 587 -38.30 -33.63 -19.36
C THR A 587 -38.51 -32.95 -18.00
N GLY A 588 -39.29 -33.58 -17.12
CA GLY A 588 -39.58 -33.06 -15.77
C GLY A 588 -38.54 -33.47 -14.72
N GLN A 589 -38.63 -32.87 -13.53
CA GLN A 589 -37.82 -33.23 -12.36
C GLN A 589 -38.02 -34.68 -11.91
N THR A 590 -39.13 -35.29 -12.31
CA THR A 590 -39.46 -36.68 -11.98
C THR A 590 -39.86 -37.47 -13.22
N HIS A 591 -39.62 -38.78 -13.19
CA HIS A 591 -40.12 -39.76 -14.15
C HIS A 591 -40.79 -40.91 -13.41
N THR A 592 -42.08 -41.13 -13.67
CA THR A 592 -42.77 -42.32 -13.17
C THR A 592 -42.50 -43.47 -14.14
N ALA A 593 -41.83 -44.51 -13.67
CA ALA A 593 -41.52 -45.67 -14.50
C ALA A 593 -42.81 -46.37 -14.95
N THR A 594 -42.88 -46.70 -16.22
CA THR A 594 -44.02 -47.31 -16.90
C THR A 594 -43.74 -48.75 -17.28
N GLU A 595 -44.73 -49.49 -17.78
CA GLU A 595 -44.51 -50.85 -18.30
C GLU A 595 -43.49 -50.88 -19.45
N SER A 596 -43.36 -49.80 -20.22
CA SER A 596 -42.35 -49.70 -21.29
C SER A 596 -40.91 -49.62 -20.76
N ASP A 597 -40.73 -49.31 -19.48
CA ASP A 597 -39.43 -49.27 -18.81
C ASP A 597 -39.02 -50.64 -18.23
N LEU A 598 -39.95 -51.61 -18.14
CA LEU A 598 -39.69 -52.90 -17.50
C LEU A 598 -38.49 -53.64 -18.12
N GLY A 599 -37.56 -54.06 -17.27
CA GLY A 599 -36.32 -54.73 -17.65
C GLY A 599 -35.27 -53.81 -18.30
N LYS A 600 -35.47 -52.49 -18.24
CA LYS A 600 -34.59 -51.47 -18.83
C LYS A 600 -33.95 -50.64 -17.73
N ALA A 601 -32.75 -50.13 -17.99
CA ALA A 601 -32.12 -49.16 -17.10
C ALA A 601 -32.59 -47.74 -17.48
N ILE A 602 -32.79 -46.90 -16.47
CA ILE A 602 -33.09 -45.48 -16.65
C ILE A 602 -31.84 -44.66 -16.39
N THR A 603 -31.58 -43.68 -17.24
CA THR A 603 -30.51 -42.67 -17.06
C THR A 603 -31.09 -41.27 -17.22
N LEU A 604 -30.39 -40.29 -16.66
CA LEU A 604 -30.78 -38.89 -16.66
C LEU A 604 -29.73 -38.09 -17.41
N ARG A 605 -30.10 -37.43 -18.52
CA ARG A 605 -29.25 -36.45 -19.18
C ARG A 605 -29.62 -35.06 -18.70
N VAL A 606 -28.61 -34.33 -18.22
CA VAL A 606 -28.75 -32.92 -17.84
C VAL A 606 -27.85 -32.11 -18.75
N SER A 607 -28.42 -31.13 -19.43
CA SER A 607 -27.70 -30.16 -20.26
C SER A 607 -27.80 -28.78 -19.65
N GLY A 608 -26.68 -28.09 -19.51
CA GLY A 608 -26.62 -26.73 -18.98
C GLY A 608 -26.09 -25.75 -20.02
N SER A 609 -26.73 -24.59 -20.09
CA SER A 609 -26.33 -23.50 -20.97
C SER A 609 -26.31 -22.16 -20.24
N LYS A 610 -25.34 -21.32 -20.61
CA LYS A 610 -25.20 -19.97 -20.07
C LYS A 610 -24.59 -19.07 -21.16
N PRO A 611 -25.12 -17.86 -21.40
CA PRO A 611 -24.57 -16.96 -22.42
C PRO A 611 -23.08 -16.72 -22.21
N GLY A 612 -22.28 -16.85 -23.27
CA GLY A 612 -20.83 -16.69 -23.21
C GLY A 612 -20.05 -17.88 -22.63
N TYR A 613 -20.73 -18.99 -22.27
CA TYR A 613 -20.10 -20.23 -21.82
C TYR A 613 -20.35 -21.38 -22.80
N GLN A 614 -19.41 -22.31 -22.87
CA GLN A 614 -19.55 -23.54 -23.63
C GLN A 614 -20.63 -24.42 -22.99
N PRO A 615 -21.73 -24.77 -23.70
CA PRO A 615 -22.74 -25.68 -23.18
C PRO A 615 -22.14 -27.03 -22.83
N GLN A 616 -22.64 -27.66 -21.76
CA GLN A 616 -22.23 -28.99 -21.34
C GLN A 616 -23.44 -29.90 -21.13
N SER A 617 -23.23 -31.20 -21.30
CA SER A 617 -24.23 -32.22 -21.00
C SER A 617 -23.57 -33.44 -20.37
N LEU A 618 -24.15 -33.93 -19.28
CA LEU A 618 -23.75 -35.16 -18.62
C LEU A 618 -24.93 -36.13 -18.55
N VAL A 619 -24.61 -37.41 -18.45
CA VAL A 619 -25.59 -38.48 -18.24
C VAL A 619 -25.25 -39.16 -16.91
N SER A 620 -26.26 -39.35 -16.06
CA SER A 620 -26.10 -40.05 -14.79
C SER A 620 -25.64 -41.49 -14.99
N LYS A 621 -25.18 -42.12 -13.91
CA LYS A 621 -25.12 -43.60 -13.87
C LYS A 621 -26.53 -44.18 -14.10
N PRO A 622 -26.63 -45.35 -14.75
CA PRO A 622 -27.90 -46.03 -14.91
C PRO A 622 -28.45 -46.50 -13.57
N THR A 623 -29.77 -46.44 -13.41
CA THR A 623 -30.46 -47.15 -12.33
C THR A 623 -30.24 -48.67 -12.47
N GLY A 624 -30.59 -49.42 -11.43
CA GLY A 624 -30.91 -50.84 -11.61
C GLY A 624 -32.02 -51.02 -12.66
N LEU A 625 -32.15 -52.24 -13.20
CA LEU A 625 -33.23 -52.54 -14.16
C LEU A 625 -34.59 -52.32 -13.49
N VAL A 626 -35.51 -51.67 -14.19
CA VAL A 626 -36.87 -51.48 -13.69
C VAL A 626 -37.54 -52.84 -13.55
N VAL A 627 -38.05 -53.15 -12.35
CA VAL A 627 -38.78 -54.40 -12.09
C VAL A 627 -40.29 -54.20 -12.06
N ALA A 628 -41.06 -55.29 -12.06
CA ALA A 628 -42.52 -55.21 -11.92
C ALA A 628 -42.90 -54.73 -10.52
N ALA A 629 -44.07 -54.09 -10.39
CA ALA A 629 -44.49 -53.46 -9.13
C ALA A 629 -44.60 -54.45 -7.95
N ASP A 630 -44.99 -55.69 -8.21
CA ASP A 630 -45.07 -56.79 -7.24
C ASP A 630 -43.70 -57.32 -6.78
N LYS A 631 -42.60 -56.86 -7.41
CA LYS A 631 -41.22 -57.18 -7.06
C LYS A 631 -40.48 -56.05 -6.34
N ALA A 632 -41.16 -54.94 -6.07
CA ALA A 632 -40.67 -53.89 -5.17
C ALA A 632 -41.11 -54.22 -3.74
N VAL A 633 -40.18 -54.68 -2.91
CA VAL A 633 -40.47 -55.26 -1.60
C VAL A 633 -39.90 -54.41 -0.46
N THR A 634 -40.63 -54.34 0.65
CA THR A 634 -40.19 -53.62 1.86
C THR A 634 -39.64 -54.64 2.85
N PRO A 635 -38.40 -54.46 3.35
CA PRO A 635 -37.88 -55.30 4.42
C PRO A 635 -38.69 -55.16 5.72
N GLU A 636 -38.92 -56.28 6.38
CA GLU A 636 -39.41 -56.29 7.77
C GLU A 636 -38.23 -56.18 8.75
N PRO A 637 -38.43 -55.51 9.90
CA PRO A 637 -37.36 -55.31 10.88
C PRO A 637 -36.90 -56.61 11.53
N VAL A 638 -35.60 -56.71 11.77
CA VAL A 638 -34.99 -57.77 12.57
C VAL A 638 -35.22 -57.46 14.05
N VAL A 639 -35.59 -58.48 14.82
CA VAL A 639 -35.83 -58.35 16.27
C VAL A 639 -34.62 -58.91 17.02
N PHE A 640 -33.98 -58.10 17.85
CA PHE A 640 -32.90 -58.54 18.74
C PHE A 640 -33.40 -58.71 20.17
N THR A 641 -32.90 -59.74 20.84
CA THR A 641 -33.18 -60.03 22.26
C THR A 641 -31.85 -60.16 22.99
N ASP A 642 -31.52 -59.14 23.79
CA ASP A 642 -30.35 -59.10 24.69
C ASP A 642 -30.85 -59.13 26.14
N ALA A 643 -30.46 -60.18 26.87
CA ALA A 643 -30.70 -60.29 28.30
C ALA A 643 -29.36 -60.07 29.03
N PRO A 644 -29.21 -58.96 29.79
CA PRO A 644 -27.92 -58.54 30.30
C PRO A 644 -27.27 -59.66 31.12
N TYR A 645 -26.03 -59.99 30.76
CA TYR A 645 -25.18 -60.94 31.47
C TYR A 645 -25.63 -62.43 31.39
N THR A 646 -26.39 -62.81 30.36
CA THR A 646 -26.78 -64.21 30.10
C THR A 646 -26.13 -64.78 28.84
N GLU A 647 -26.24 -66.10 28.61
CA GLU A 647 -25.73 -66.76 27.39
C GLU A 647 -26.83 -66.94 26.32
N ASP A 648 -28.04 -66.41 26.55
CA ASP A 648 -29.26 -66.70 25.78
C ASP A 648 -29.64 -65.60 24.77
N ASP A 649 -28.67 -64.81 24.35
CA ASP A 649 -28.85 -63.69 23.43
C ASP A 649 -29.15 -64.15 22.00
N THR A 650 -30.17 -63.56 21.36
CA THR A 650 -30.65 -64.01 20.05
C THR A 650 -31.11 -62.87 19.13
N TYR A 651 -31.16 -63.14 17.83
CA TYR A 651 -31.81 -62.28 16.83
C TYR A 651 -32.72 -63.09 15.91
N VAL A 652 -33.85 -62.49 15.49
CA VAL A 652 -34.88 -63.14 14.67
C VAL A 652 -34.91 -62.54 13.27
N ILE A 653 -34.66 -63.39 12.27
CA ILE A 653 -34.76 -63.06 10.85
C ILE A 653 -36.20 -63.33 10.37
N PRO A 654 -36.92 -62.33 9.82
CA PRO A 654 -38.27 -62.52 9.28
C PRO A 654 -38.25 -63.24 7.92
N ASP A 655 -39.36 -63.90 7.56
CA ASP A 655 -39.52 -64.57 6.27
C ASP A 655 -40.25 -63.65 5.27
N VAL A 656 -39.47 -62.81 4.57
CA VAL A 656 -40.01 -61.87 3.58
C VAL A 656 -39.68 -62.35 2.16
N VAL A 657 -40.73 -62.56 1.36
CA VAL A 657 -40.60 -62.95 -0.05
C VAL A 657 -39.79 -61.90 -0.80
N GLY A 658 -38.83 -62.35 -1.62
CA GLY A 658 -37.99 -61.45 -2.42
C GLY A 658 -36.79 -60.85 -1.68
N ILE A 659 -36.58 -61.14 -0.39
CA ILE A 659 -35.48 -60.61 0.41
C ILE A 659 -34.62 -61.74 0.98
N ASN A 660 -33.30 -61.54 0.97
CA ASN A 660 -32.31 -62.30 1.73
C ASN A 660 -31.81 -61.43 2.88
N TYR A 661 -31.74 -61.97 4.09
CA TYR A 661 -31.07 -61.29 5.20
C TYR A 661 -29.65 -61.84 5.31
N VAL A 662 -28.67 -60.95 5.42
CA VAL A 662 -27.23 -61.26 5.36
C VAL A 662 -26.55 -60.83 6.65
N VAL A 663 -25.73 -61.70 7.22
CA VAL A 663 -24.85 -61.45 8.37
C VAL A 663 -23.44 -61.88 7.98
N ASP A 664 -22.44 -61.03 8.23
CA ASP A 664 -21.02 -61.29 7.90
C ASP A 664 -20.78 -61.75 6.45
N GLY A 665 -21.58 -61.25 5.51
CA GLY A 665 -21.50 -61.58 4.09
C GLY A 665 -22.20 -62.89 3.68
N GLY A 666 -22.76 -63.66 4.62
CA GLY A 666 -23.52 -64.89 4.35
C GLY A 666 -25.04 -64.69 4.50
N THR A 667 -25.83 -65.30 3.61
CA THR A 667 -27.30 -65.30 3.74
C THR A 667 -27.73 -66.21 4.91
N VAL A 668 -28.59 -65.69 5.78
CA VAL A 668 -29.11 -66.35 6.98
C VAL A 668 -30.58 -66.74 6.75
N ALA A 669 -30.96 -67.95 7.17
CA ALA A 669 -32.34 -68.43 7.06
C ALA A 669 -33.28 -67.68 8.02
N SER A 670 -34.56 -67.56 7.67
CA SER A 670 -35.58 -67.03 8.57
C SER A 670 -35.68 -67.86 9.85
N GLY A 671 -35.86 -67.21 11.00
CA GLY A 671 -35.94 -67.86 12.31
C GLY A 671 -35.03 -67.23 13.37
N ASN A 672 -34.92 -67.88 14.51
CA ASN A 672 -34.16 -67.39 15.67
C ASN A 672 -32.70 -67.88 15.62
N HIS A 673 -31.74 -66.99 15.86
CA HIS A 673 -30.30 -67.27 15.79
C HIS A 673 -29.59 -66.79 17.05
N PRO A 674 -28.61 -67.56 17.57
CA PRO A 674 -27.78 -67.12 18.70
C PRO A 674 -26.88 -65.95 18.29
N ALA A 675 -26.60 -65.07 19.24
CA ALA A 675 -25.85 -63.84 19.00
C ALA A 675 -24.82 -63.59 20.11
N THR A 676 -23.63 -63.10 19.73
CA THR A 676 -22.64 -62.56 20.67
C THR A 676 -21.88 -61.44 19.99
N GLY A 677 -21.39 -60.45 20.75
CA GLY A 677 -20.68 -59.32 20.18
C GLY A 677 -21.58 -58.44 19.30
N ARG A 678 -21.04 -57.82 18.25
CA ARG A 678 -21.82 -56.95 17.35
C ARG A 678 -22.36 -57.76 16.18
N VAL A 679 -23.68 -57.85 16.03
CA VAL A 679 -24.33 -58.49 14.88
C VAL A 679 -24.98 -57.42 14.02
N THR A 680 -24.60 -57.35 12.74
CA THR A 680 -25.28 -56.52 11.74
C THR A 680 -25.99 -57.41 10.75
N VAL A 681 -27.30 -57.29 10.68
CA VAL A 681 -28.13 -57.96 9.69
C VAL A 681 -28.52 -56.97 8.60
N THR A 682 -28.25 -57.31 7.34
CA THR A 682 -28.61 -56.48 6.18
C THR A 682 -29.59 -57.22 5.28
N ALA A 683 -30.74 -56.61 4.99
CA ALA A 683 -31.66 -57.04 3.95
C ALA A 683 -31.09 -56.70 2.57
N VAL A 684 -31.04 -57.70 1.70
CA VAL A 684 -30.62 -57.61 0.30
C VAL A 684 -31.73 -58.20 -0.57
N ALA A 685 -32.13 -57.50 -1.63
CA ALA A 685 -33.11 -58.04 -2.56
C ALA A 685 -32.57 -59.30 -3.25
N LYS A 686 -33.42 -60.31 -3.41
CA LYS A 686 -33.14 -61.47 -4.28
C LYS A 686 -33.08 -61.02 -5.74
N ASP A 687 -32.40 -61.80 -6.58
CA ASP A 687 -32.32 -61.54 -8.02
C ASP A 687 -33.71 -61.27 -8.63
N GLY A 688 -33.84 -60.12 -9.32
CA GLY A 688 -35.07 -59.67 -9.94
C GLY A 688 -36.06 -58.92 -9.02
N TYR A 689 -35.71 -58.69 -7.75
CA TYR A 689 -36.44 -57.82 -6.82
C TYR A 689 -35.66 -56.54 -6.54
N VAL A 690 -36.35 -55.52 -6.05
CA VAL A 690 -35.74 -54.27 -5.57
C VAL A 690 -36.30 -53.92 -4.20
N LEU A 691 -35.49 -53.33 -3.32
CA LEU A 691 -35.94 -52.88 -2.02
C LEU A 691 -36.57 -51.48 -2.13
N LEU A 692 -37.75 -51.30 -1.55
CA LEU A 692 -38.34 -49.99 -1.35
C LEU A 692 -37.59 -49.20 -0.27
N PRO A 693 -37.60 -47.86 -0.31
CA PRO A 693 -36.91 -47.04 0.69
C PRO A 693 -37.40 -47.35 2.12
N GLY A 694 -36.46 -47.61 3.02
CA GLY A 694 -36.73 -48.02 4.41
C GLY A 694 -35.48 -48.56 5.09
N ALA A 695 -35.60 -49.00 6.35
CA ALA A 695 -34.49 -49.65 7.04
C ALA A 695 -34.14 -50.97 6.35
N THR A 696 -32.91 -51.08 5.83
CA THR A 696 -32.38 -52.29 5.18
C THR A 696 -31.25 -52.93 5.98
N ALA A 697 -30.83 -52.34 7.09
CA ALA A 697 -29.83 -52.90 7.98
C ALA A 697 -30.22 -52.64 9.43
N TRP A 698 -29.99 -53.62 10.28
CA TRP A 698 -30.21 -53.53 11.72
C TRP A 698 -28.99 -54.10 12.43
N THR A 699 -28.50 -53.37 13.43
CA THR A 699 -27.30 -53.74 14.16
C THR A 699 -27.59 -53.71 15.65
N GLU A 700 -27.24 -54.78 16.35
CA GLU A 700 -27.28 -54.86 17.81
C GLU A 700 -25.92 -55.33 18.33
N ARG A 701 -25.53 -54.84 19.51
CA ARG A 701 -24.29 -55.28 20.17
C ARG A 701 -24.62 -55.94 21.50
N PHE A 702 -24.39 -57.24 21.55
CA PHE A 702 -24.58 -58.12 22.69
C PHE A 702 -23.39 -58.03 23.66
N SER A 703 -23.69 -58.01 24.96
CA SER A 703 -22.71 -57.77 26.03
C SER A 703 -21.58 -58.84 26.12
N ALA A 704 -20.31 -58.42 26.30
CA ALA A 704 -19.15 -59.32 26.36
C ALA A 704 -18.65 -59.60 27.80
N LYS A 705 -18.34 -60.86 28.11
CA LYS A 705 -18.15 -61.43 29.46
C LYS A 705 -16.72 -61.28 30.02
N GLY A 706 -16.61 -60.79 31.26
CA GLY A 706 -15.60 -61.18 32.25
C GLY A 706 -16.30 -61.33 33.61
N PRO A 707 -15.85 -62.18 34.56
CA PRO A 707 -16.53 -62.28 35.86
C PRO A 707 -16.42 -60.94 36.60
N ASP A 708 -17.53 -60.50 37.20
CA ASP A 708 -17.54 -59.29 38.03
C ASP A 708 -16.46 -59.38 39.12
N PHE A 709 -15.51 -58.45 39.08
CA PHE A 709 -14.59 -58.28 40.19
C PHE A 709 -15.40 -57.78 41.39
N VAL A 710 -15.55 -58.62 42.41
CA VAL A 710 -16.17 -58.25 43.67
C VAL A 710 -15.14 -57.48 44.49
N PRO A 711 -15.29 -56.16 44.68
CA PRO A 711 -14.32 -55.41 45.45
C PRO A 711 -14.41 -55.81 46.92
N PRO A 712 -13.30 -55.76 47.67
CA PRO A 712 -13.30 -56.04 49.10
C PRO A 712 -14.23 -55.07 49.85
N THR A 713 -14.77 -55.49 51.00
CA THR A 713 -15.60 -54.63 51.85
C THR A 713 -14.81 -53.53 52.54
N GLU A 714 -13.49 -53.65 52.57
CA GLU A 714 -12.54 -52.61 53.01
C GLU A 714 -11.64 -52.21 51.84
N SER A 715 -11.41 -50.91 51.68
CA SER A 715 -10.59 -50.41 50.56
C SER A 715 -9.11 -50.75 50.74
N PRO A 716 -8.42 -51.23 49.68
CA PRO A 716 -6.96 -51.41 49.70
C PRO A 716 -6.19 -50.07 49.76
N PHE A 717 -6.87 -48.95 49.51
CA PHE A 717 -6.31 -47.61 49.62
C PHE A 717 -7.10 -46.78 50.64
N LYS A 718 -6.39 -46.19 51.60
CA LYS A 718 -6.98 -45.46 52.74
C LYS A 718 -7.81 -44.25 52.34
N ASP A 719 -7.50 -43.63 51.21
CA ASP A 719 -8.14 -42.42 50.68
C ASP A 719 -9.22 -42.72 49.62
N VAL A 720 -9.67 -43.97 49.52
CA VAL A 720 -10.71 -44.42 48.60
C VAL A 720 -11.89 -44.99 49.39
N LEU A 721 -13.06 -44.36 49.31
CA LEU A 721 -14.28 -44.84 49.97
C LEU A 721 -14.91 -45.98 49.17
N THR A 722 -15.46 -46.99 49.84
CA THR A 722 -16.12 -48.14 49.18
C THR A 722 -17.41 -47.77 48.45
N THR A 723 -17.95 -46.58 48.72
CA THR A 723 -19.16 -46.02 48.09
C THR A 723 -18.85 -45.03 46.96
N GLN A 724 -17.58 -44.66 46.75
CA GLN A 724 -17.26 -43.64 45.74
C GLN A 724 -17.28 -44.20 44.32
N GLN A 725 -17.51 -43.30 43.36
CA GLN A 725 -17.44 -43.64 41.93
C GLN A 725 -16.08 -44.29 41.60
N PHE A 726 -16.13 -45.37 40.82
CA PHE A 726 -14.99 -46.16 40.40
C PHE A 726 -14.23 -46.92 41.50
N TYR A 727 -14.82 -47.10 42.71
CA TYR A 727 -14.21 -47.89 43.78
C TYR A 727 -13.78 -49.28 43.31
N ARG A 728 -14.69 -49.98 42.62
CA ARG A 728 -14.47 -51.34 42.13
C ARG A 728 -13.25 -51.41 41.21
N GLU A 729 -13.14 -50.49 40.28
CA GLU A 729 -12.08 -50.42 39.29
C GLU A 729 -10.73 -50.07 39.93
N MET A 730 -10.71 -49.16 40.91
CA MET A 730 -9.50 -48.85 41.70
C MET A 730 -9.04 -50.03 42.55
N ALA A 731 -9.96 -50.75 43.19
CA ALA A 731 -9.64 -51.95 43.96
C ALA A 731 -9.14 -53.09 43.06
N TRP A 732 -9.69 -53.22 41.84
CA TRP A 732 -9.22 -54.18 40.84
C TRP A 732 -7.77 -53.89 40.42
N LEU A 733 -7.41 -52.63 40.22
CA LEU A 733 -6.02 -52.27 39.90
C LEU A 733 -5.05 -52.65 41.02
N ALA A 734 -5.48 -52.61 42.28
CA ALA A 734 -4.68 -53.08 43.41
C ALA A 734 -4.56 -54.61 43.42
N ASP A 735 -5.67 -55.33 43.22
CA ASP A 735 -5.71 -56.80 43.12
C ASP A 735 -4.74 -57.32 42.04
N LYS A 736 -4.79 -56.71 40.85
CA LYS A 736 -3.90 -57.04 39.72
C LYS A 736 -2.49 -56.48 39.86
N ARG A 737 -2.18 -55.77 40.94
CA ARG A 737 -0.90 -55.08 41.18
C ARG A 737 -0.50 -54.13 40.06
N ILE A 738 -1.49 -53.61 39.33
CA ILE A 738 -1.30 -52.57 38.32
C ILE A 738 -1.02 -51.24 39.04
N SER A 739 -1.83 -50.93 40.06
CA SER A 739 -1.55 -49.85 41.00
C SER A 739 -0.85 -50.38 42.25
N THR A 740 0.21 -49.71 42.66
CA THR A 740 0.94 -49.99 43.91
C THR A 740 0.66 -48.95 45.01
N GLY A 741 -0.08 -47.89 44.69
CA GLY A 741 -0.31 -46.76 45.58
C GLY A 741 0.95 -46.01 46.01
N TRP A 742 0.77 -45.03 46.90
CA TRP A 742 1.85 -44.40 47.66
C TRP A 742 1.86 -44.97 49.07
N VAL A 743 3.04 -45.42 49.52
CA VAL A 743 3.25 -45.80 50.91
C VAL A 743 3.37 -44.52 51.73
N GLU A 744 2.43 -44.29 52.62
CA GLU A 744 2.44 -43.16 53.55
C GLU A 744 3.33 -43.47 54.76
N ALA A 745 3.62 -42.46 55.59
CA ALA A 745 4.51 -42.61 56.76
C ALA A 745 4.03 -43.69 57.76
N ASP A 746 2.73 -43.96 57.82
CA ASP A 746 2.11 -44.99 58.66
C ASP A 746 2.04 -46.38 57.99
N LYS A 747 2.72 -46.55 56.84
CA LYS A 747 2.71 -47.74 55.98
C LYS A 747 1.38 -48.05 55.29
N THR A 748 0.36 -47.20 55.43
CA THR A 748 -0.88 -47.34 54.65
C THR A 748 -0.64 -46.93 53.20
N LEU A 749 -1.48 -47.44 52.28
CA LEU A 749 -1.42 -47.10 50.87
C LEU A 749 -2.48 -46.06 50.53
N THR A 750 -2.13 -45.04 49.76
CA THR A 750 -3.08 -44.10 49.15
C THR A 750 -3.08 -44.21 47.62
N TYR A 751 -4.20 -43.87 46.98
CA TYR A 751 -4.39 -43.92 45.52
C TYR A 751 -4.51 -42.56 44.85
N ARG A 752 -4.96 -41.53 45.59
CA ARG A 752 -5.16 -40.15 45.14
C ARG A 752 -6.10 -40.07 43.94
N PRO A 753 -7.37 -40.52 44.08
CA PRO A 753 -8.29 -40.75 42.96
C PRO A 753 -8.54 -39.53 42.08
N LEU A 754 -8.72 -38.35 42.69
CA LEU A 754 -9.07 -37.10 42.00
C LEU A 754 -7.87 -36.28 41.53
N THR A 755 -6.65 -36.83 41.62
CA THR A 755 -5.44 -36.17 41.13
C THR A 755 -5.21 -36.52 39.66
N PRO A 756 -4.89 -35.54 38.78
CA PRO A 756 -4.47 -35.83 37.41
C PRO A 756 -3.27 -36.78 37.37
N ILE A 757 -3.25 -37.72 36.42
CA ILE A 757 -2.10 -38.63 36.27
C ILE A 757 -1.06 -38.06 35.30
N ASN A 758 0.21 -38.09 35.72
CA ASN A 758 1.35 -37.74 34.88
C ASN A 758 1.73 -38.86 33.90
N ARG A 759 2.35 -38.48 32.78
CA ARG A 759 2.70 -39.38 31.67
C ARG A 759 3.69 -40.49 32.04
N ASP A 760 4.59 -40.25 32.98
CA ASP A 760 5.53 -41.24 33.49
C ASP A 760 4.81 -42.32 34.32
N ALA A 761 3.94 -41.92 35.23
CA ALA A 761 3.12 -42.82 36.02
C ALA A 761 2.16 -43.61 35.12
N MET A 762 1.53 -42.98 34.12
CA MET A 762 0.73 -43.67 33.12
C MET A 762 1.52 -44.80 32.44
N ALA A 763 2.80 -44.57 32.10
CA ALA A 763 3.63 -45.61 31.48
C ALA A 763 3.78 -46.85 32.36
N ALA A 764 3.95 -46.64 33.67
CA ALA A 764 4.01 -47.73 34.64
C ALA A 764 2.70 -48.52 34.73
N PHE A 765 1.54 -47.85 34.67
CA PHE A 765 0.24 -48.51 34.67
C PHE A 765 0.05 -49.37 33.42
N LEU A 766 0.34 -48.83 32.23
CA LEU A 766 0.18 -49.59 30.98
C LEU A 766 1.15 -50.77 30.90
N TYR A 767 2.41 -50.58 31.29
CA TYR A 767 3.39 -51.66 31.32
C TYR A 767 2.97 -52.81 32.24
N ARG A 768 2.40 -52.50 33.41
CA ARG A 768 1.90 -53.52 34.34
C ARG A 768 0.59 -54.16 33.87
N LEU A 769 -0.29 -53.39 33.26
CA LEU A 769 -1.51 -53.89 32.62
C LEU A 769 -1.17 -54.94 31.56
N SER A 770 -0.09 -54.73 30.79
CA SER A 770 0.44 -55.71 29.83
C SER A 770 1.20 -56.89 30.45
N GLY A 771 1.07 -57.11 31.76
CA GLY A 771 1.71 -58.23 32.46
C GLY A 771 3.19 -58.01 32.81
N SER A 772 3.70 -56.78 32.73
CA SER A 772 5.10 -56.43 33.01
C SER A 772 6.13 -57.23 32.17
N PRO A 773 6.04 -57.17 30.83
CA PRO A 773 6.85 -58.01 29.94
C PRO A 773 8.35 -57.78 30.12
N ALA A 774 9.18 -58.83 30.08
CA ALA A 774 10.63 -58.70 30.21
C ALA A 774 11.20 -57.72 29.16
N TYR A 775 11.83 -56.63 29.61
CA TYR A 775 12.33 -55.56 28.74
C TYR A 775 13.62 -54.95 29.29
N THR A 776 14.61 -54.80 28.42
CA THR A 776 15.90 -54.17 28.71
C THR A 776 15.94 -52.80 28.03
N PRO A 777 15.88 -51.68 28.78
CA PRO A 777 15.86 -50.36 28.16
C PRO A 777 17.25 -50.01 27.56
N PRO A 778 17.28 -49.19 26.49
CA PRO A 778 18.53 -48.81 25.85
C PRO A 778 19.43 -47.97 26.77
N ALA A 779 20.75 -47.99 26.53
CA ALA A 779 21.72 -47.20 27.30
C ALA A 779 21.57 -45.69 27.07
N ASN A 780 21.03 -45.30 25.91
CA ASN A 780 20.65 -43.92 25.59
C ASN A 780 19.13 -43.84 25.51
N SER A 781 18.54 -42.83 26.15
CA SER A 781 17.09 -42.65 26.15
C SER A 781 16.57 -42.34 24.74
N PRO A 782 15.43 -42.92 24.31
CA PRO A 782 14.75 -42.54 23.08
C PRO A 782 14.14 -41.13 23.14
N PHE A 783 14.09 -40.53 24.33
CA PHE A 783 13.59 -39.18 24.58
C PHE A 783 14.63 -38.32 25.30
N LYS A 784 14.89 -37.13 24.75
CA LYS A 784 15.94 -36.19 25.18
C LYS A 784 15.76 -35.69 26.62
N ASP A 785 14.51 -35.62 27.09
CA ASP A 785 14.10 -35.10 28.40
C ASP A 785 13.88 -36.21 29.45
N VAL A 786 14.30 -37.44 29.17
CA VAL A 786 14.18 -38.59 30.07
C VAL A 786 15.57 -39.11 30.41
N LEU A 787 15.97 -38.99 31.69
CA LEU A 787 17.23 -39.53 32.19
C LEU A 787 17.13 -41.04 32.37
N THR A 788 18.16 -41.78 32.01
CA THR A 788 18.18 -43.26 32.14
C THR A 788 18.17 -43.75 33.59
N THR A 789 18.39 -42.84 34.54
CA THR A 789 18.37 -43.08 36.00
C THR A 789 17.06 -42.67 36.66
N GLN A 790 16.14 -42.00 35.95
CA GLN A 790 14.91 -41.50 36.55
C GLN A 790 13.85 -42.60 36.72
N GLN A 791 12.89 -42.35 37.62
CA GLN A 791 11.77 -43.26 37.86
C GLN A 791 10.97 -43.49 36.57
N PHE A 792 10.57 -44.75 36.36
CA PHE A 792 9.81 -45.21 35.20
C PHE A 792 10.52 -45.11 33.83
N TYR A 793 11.84 -44.92 33.80
CA TYR A 793 12.60 -44.90 32.53
C TYR A 793 12.34 -46.14 31.67
N LYS A 794 12.37 -47.32 32.30
CA LYS A 794 12.17 -48.62 31.63
C LYS A 794 10.82 -48.66 30.92
N GLU A 795 9.75 -48.25 31.60
CA GLU A 795 8.38 -48.28 31.10
C GLU A 795 8.15 -47.25 30.00
N MET A 796 8.70 -46.04 30.14
CA MET A 796 8.65 -45.03 29.08
C MET A 796 9.40 -45.46 27.82
N ALA A 797 10.58 -46.08 27.98
CA ALA A 797 11.34 -46.62 26.85
C ALA A 797 10.63 -47.81 26.20
N TRP A 798 9.96 -48.67 26.98
CA TRP A 798 9.16 -49.78 26.46
C TRP A 798 7.99 -49.29 25.61
N LEU A 799 7.25 -48.29 26.07
CA LEU A 799 6.16 -47.71 25.27
C LEU A 799 6.64 -47.15 23.93
N ALA A 800 7.84 -46.58 23.88
CA ALA A 800 8.43 -46.08 22.64
C ALA A 800 8.78 -47.22 21.67
N ASP A 801 9.38 -48.29 22.19
CA ASP A 801 9.76 -49.48 21.41
C ASP A 801 8.55 -50.21 20.84
N GLN A 802 7.48 -50.33 21.62
CA GLN A 802 6.20 -50.90 21.18
C GLN A 802 5.37 -49.97 20.29
N LYS A 803 5.90 -48.77 19.97
CA LYS A 803 5.22 -47.74 19.17
C LYS A 803 3.90 -47.25 19.79
N ILE A 804 3.72 -47.43 21.09
CA ILE A 804 2.56 -46.93 21.83
C ILE A 804 2.73 -45.42 22.09
N SER A 805 3.96 -44.99 22.41
CA SER A 805 4.32 -43.56 22.54
C SER A 805 5.27 -43.10 21.44
N SER A 806 4.92 -42.03 20.73
CA SER A 806 5.81 -41.38 19.75
C SER A 806 6.64 -40.24 20.36
N GLY A 807 6.23 -39.69 21.50
CA GLY A 807 6.72 -38.41 22.01
C GLY A 807 6.39 -37.22 21.10
N TRP A 808 7.00 -36.07 21.38
CA TRP A 808 6.95 -34.88 20.54
C TRP A 808 8.27 -34.71 19.80
N THR A 809 8.21 -34.51 18.48
CA THR A 809 9.38 -34.10 17.69
C THR A 809 9.60 -32.60 17.87
N GLU A 810 10.77 -32.23 18.37
CA GLU A 810 11.20 -30.85 18.53
C GLU A 810 11.80 -30.33 17.20
N SER A 811 11.97 -29.01 17.08
CA SER A 811 12.47 -28.36 15.85
C SER A 811 13.87 -28.81 15.42
N ASP A 812 14.67 -29.36 16.34
CA ASP A 812 16.00 -29.93 16.08
C ASP A 812 15.97 -31.41 15.66
N GLY A 813 14.76 -31.99 15.48
CA GLY A 813 14.56 -33.40 15.14
C GLY A 813 14.67 -34.36 16.33
N SER A 814 15.01 -33.88 17.54
CA SER A 814 15.00 -34.70 18.75
C SER A 814 13.57 -34.98 19.24
N ARG A 815 13.39 -36.02 20.06
CA ARG A 815 12.06 -36.36 20.63
C ARG A 815 12.02 -36.14 22.13
N THR A 816 10.93 -35.60 22.66
CA THR A 816 10.67 -35.45 24.11
C THR A 816 9.45 -36.26 24.56
N TYR A 817 9.40 -36.68 25.83
CA TYR A 817 8.31 -37.46 26.43
C TYR A 817 7.46 -36.68 27.44
N ARG A 818 8.01 -35.63 28.04
CA ARG A 818 7.39 -34.74 29.03
C ARG A 818 6.85 -35.50 30.26
N PRO A 819 7.70 -36.27 30.97
CA PRO A 819 7.29 -37.27 31.95
C PRO A 819 6.38 -36.75 33.06
N LEU A 820 6.68 -35.56 33.60
CA LEU A 820 5.97 -34.98 34.74
C LEU A 820 4.75 -34.13 34.36
N THR A 821 4.33 -34.14 33.09
CA THR A 821 3.13 -33.42 32.66
C THR A 821 1.89 -34.29 32.82
N PRO A 822 0.77 -33.74 33.32
CA PRO A 822 -0.51 -34.44 33.30
C PRO A 822 -0.91 -34.86 31.88
N ILE A 823 -1.48 -36.05 31.74
CA ILE A 823 -1.97 -36.54 30.44
C ILE A 823 -3.43 -36.14 30.23
N ASN A 824 -3.73 -35.58 29.05
CA ASN A 824 -5.10 -35.31 28.63
C ASN A 824 -5.83 -36.58 28.20
N ARG A 825 -7.16 -36.53 28.22
CA ARG A 825 -8.03 -37.68 27.90
C ARG A 825 -7.88 -38.14 26.45
N ASP A 826 -7.74 -37.21 25.51
CA ASP A 826 -7.48 -37.51 24.10
C ASP A 826 -6.17 -38.30 23.88
N ALA A 827 -5.10 -37.88 24.54
CA ALA A 827 -3.82 -38.57 24.50
C ALA A 827 -3.95 -39.96 25.12
N MET A 828 -4.64 -40.10 26.26
CA MET A 828 -4.91 -41.41 26.87
C MET A 828 -5.64 -42.35 25.89
N ALA A 829 -6.61 -41.85 25.12
CA ALA A 829 -7.28 -42.64 24.09
C ALA A 829 -6.30 -43.21 23.07
N ALA A 830 -5.37 -42.37 22.59
CA ALA A 830 -4.34 -42.81 21.65
C ALA A 830 -3.38 -43.86 22.23
N PHE A 831 -3.04 -43.76 23.52
CA PHE A 831 -2.23 -44.80 24.19
C PHE A 831 -2.97 -46.13 24.26
N LEU A 832 -4.24 -46.13 24.70
CA LEU A 832 -5.04 -47.34 24.85
C LEU A 832 -5.35 -48.00 23.50
N TYR A 833 -5.69 -47.21 22.50
CA TYR A 833 -5.92 -47.68 21.14
C TYR A 833 -4.70 -48.40 20.55
N ARG A 834 -3.51 -47.78 20.68
CA ARG A 834 -2.26 -48.41 20.21
C ARG A 834 -1.88 -49.63 21.03
N LEU A 835 -2.14 -49.59 22.34
CA LEU A 835 -1.92 -50.74 23.22
C LEU A 835 -2.78 -51.94 22.80
N SER A 836 -4.00 -51.70 22.32
CA SER A 836 -4.92 -52.72 21.77
C SER A 836 -4.59 -53.16 20.33
N GLY A 837 -3.43 -52.78 19.78
CA GLY A 837 -3.02 -53.19 18.44
C GLY A 837 -3.61 -52.36 17.30
N SER A 838 -4.18 -51.18 17.60
CA SER A 838 -4.77 -50.26 16.61
C SER A 838 -5.87 -50.91 15.73
N PRO A 839 -6.94 -51.43 16.35
CA PRO A 839 -8.03 -52.11 15.63
C PRO A 839 -8.73 -51.18 14.63
N GLN A 840 -9.17 -51.71 13.48
CA GLN A 840 -9.96 -50.97 12.50
C GLN A 840 -11.39 -50.74 13.02
N ILE A 841 -11.95 -49.57 12.73
CA ILE A 841 -13.36 -49.19 12.93
C ILE A 841 -14.01 -49.00 11.57
N ASP A 842 -15.12 -49.69 11.34
CA ASP A 842 -15.79 -49.77 10.03
C ASP A 842 -16.87 -48.68 9.82
N ASN A 843 -17.12 -47.79 10.80
CA ASN A 843 -18.11 -46.71 10.65
C ASN A 843 -17.74 -45.42 11.43
N MET A 844 -17.26 -44.40 10.72
CA MET A 844 -16.86 -43.09 11.27
C MET A 844 -17.99 -42.05 11.28
N ASP A 845 -19.14 -42.32 10.64
CA ASP A 845 -20.14 -41.29 10.33
C ASP A 845 -21.03 -40.90 11.53
N LEU A 846 -20.85 -41.56 12.68
CA LEU A 846 -21.54 -41.25 13.93
C LEU A 846 -20.50 -41.00 15.03
N MET A 847 -20.00 -39.77 15.12
CA MET A 847 -19.14 -39.38 16.25
C MET A 847 -19.97 -39.44 17.54
N PRO A 848 -19.60 -40.31 18.51
CA PRO A 848 -20.46 -40.62 19.66
C PRO A 848 -20.42 -39.55 20.76
N PHE A 849 -19.51 -38.57 20.64
CA PHE A 849 -19.36 -37.47 21.57
C PHE A 849 -19.48 -36.14 20.83
N LYS A 850 -20.37 -35.26 21.32
CA LYS A 850 -20.68 -33.95 20.73
C LYS A 850 -19.47 -33.02 20.62
N ASP A 851 -18.52 -33.13 21.53
CA ASP A 851 -17.31 -32.30 21.61
C ASP A 851 -16.07 -32.94 20.95
N VAL A 852 -16.26 -33.95 20.10
CA VAL A 852 -15.20 -34.55 19.28
C VAL A 852 -15.54 -34.36 17.81
N VAL A 853 -14.70 -33.61 17.08
CA VAL A 853 -14.94 -33.23 15.67
C VAL A 853 -14.16 -34.16 14.72
N PRO A 854 -14.73 -34.59 13.58
CA PRO A 854 -13.99 -35.32 12.56
C PRO A 854 -12.71 -34.58 12.12
N GLY A 855 -11.58 -35.28 12.05
CA GLY A 855 -10.28 -34.70 11.68
C GLY A 855 -9.51 -34.01 12.82
N GLN A 856 -10.12 -33.86 14.00
CA GLN A 856 -9.39 -33.46 15.22
C GLN A 856 -8.34 -34.53 15.58
N GLN A 857 -7.22 -34.11 16.17
CA GLN A 857 -6.21 -35.02 16.70
C GLN A 857 -6.84 -36.04 17.67
N PHE A 858 -6.58 -37.32 17.42
CA PHE A 858 -7.13 -38.47 18.16
C PHE A 858 -8.65 -38.66 18.13
N SER A 859 -9.36 -37.99 17.21
CA SER A 859 -10.82 -38.15 17.02
C SER A 859 -11.24 -39.60 16.77
N TYR A 860 -10.45 -40.33 15.98
CA TYR A 860 -10.68 -41.74 15.69
C TYR A 860 -10.56 -42.62 16.94
N GLU A 861 -9.49 -42.45 17.71
CA GLU A 861 -9.24 -43.22 18.93
C GLU A 861 -10.28 -42.92 20.03
N MET A 862 -10.79 -41.69 20.11
CA MET A 862 -11.89 -41.34 21.02
C MET A 862 -13.23 -41.98 20.60
N ALA A 863 -13.52 -42.04 19.29
CA ALA A 863 -14.68 -42.73 18.77
C ALA A 863 -14.60 -44.25 19.07
N TRP A 864 -13.43 -44.85 18.84
CA TRP A 864 -13.15 -46.25 19.20
C TRP A 864 -13.41 -46.53 20.68
N MET A 865 -12.93 -45.66 21.58
CA MET A 865 -13.16 -45.85 23.02
C MET A 865 -14.64 -45.82 23.40
N SER A 866 -15.48 -45.06 22.69
CA SER A 866 -16.92 -45.12 22.90
C SER A 866 -17.52 -46.38 22.29
N GLU A 867 -17.09 -46.75 21.08
CA GLU A 867 -17.58 -47.95 20.42
C GLU A 867 -17.31 -49.16 21.30
N MET A 868 -16.11 -49.30 21.85
CA MET A 868 -15.72 -50.40 22.74
C MET A 868 -16.23 -50.24 24.19
N GLU A 869 -17.07 -49.22 24.47
CA GLU A 869 -17.61 -48.89 25.79
C GLU A 869 -16.56 -48.63 26.89
N ILE A 870 -15.30 -48.44 26.49
CA ILE A 870 -14.19 -48.09 27.39
C ILE A 870 -14.49 -46.72 28.04
N SER A 871 -15.04 -45.78 27.26
CA SER A 871 -15.52 -44.49 27.75
C SER A 871 -17.01 -44.27 27.49
N SER A 872 -17.76 -44.00 28.55
CA SER A 872 -19.15 -43.55 28.47
C SER A 872 -19.28 -42.04 28.23
N GLY A 873 -18.19 -41.27 28.41
CA GLY A 873 -18.26 -39.79 28.47
C GLY A 873 -19.16 -39.29 29.60
N TRP A 874 -19.54 -38.02 29.53
CA TRP A 874 -20.53 -37.39 30.39
C TRP A 874 -21.79 -37.10 29.61
N ILE A 875 -22.94 -37.19 30.26
CA ILE A 875 -24.21 -36.73 29.70
C ILE A 875 -24.33 -35.24 30.02
N ASP A 876 -24.46 -34.42 28.98
CA ASP A 876 -24.73 -32.98 29.09
C ASP A 876 -26.24 -32.74 29.32
N THR A 877 -26.61 -31.51 29.67
CA THR A 877 -27.98 -31.10 30.01
C THR A 877 -29.01 -31.35 28.90
N ASP A 878 -28.57 -31.40 27.64
CA ASP A 878 -29.40 -31.70 26.47
C ASP A 878 -29.48 -33.21 26.15
N GLY A 879 -28.90 -34.06 27.01
CA GLY A 879 -28.84 -35.51 26.83
C GLY A 879 -27.71 -35.99 25.92
N SER A 880 -26.95 -35.08 25.30
CA SER A 880 -25.80 -35.46 24.46
C SER A 880 -24.62 -35.96 25.30
N ARG A 881 -23.82 -36.88 24.74
CA ARG A 881 -22.60 -37.36 25.39
C ARG A 881 -21.41 -36.46 25.02
N VAL A 882 -20.57 -36.10 25.98
CA VAL A 882 -19.32 -35.33 25.79
C VAL A 882 -18.11 -36.07 26.37
N TYR A 883 -16.95 -35.97 25.73
CA TYR A 883 -15.71 -36.68 26.08
C TYR A 883 -14.66 -35.82 26.80
N LYS A 884 -14.71 -34.50 26.64
CA LYS A 884 -13.74 -33.49 27.13
C LYS A 884 -12.27 -33.79 26.75
N PRO A 885 -11.93 -33.80 25.45
CA PRO A 885 -10.63 -34.29 24.92
C PRO A 885 -9.40 -33.67 25.59
N ILE A 886 -9.34 -32.34 25.70
CA ILE A 886 -8.18 -31.58 26.15
C ILE A 886 -8.09 -31.39 27.68
N THR A 887 -8.89 -32.13 28.44
CA THR A 887 -8.87 -32.06 29.91
C THR A 887 -7.92 -33.14 30.46
N PRO A 888 -7.07 -32.84 31.47
CA PRO A 888 -6.29 -33.86 32.16
C PRO A 888 -7.18 -34.98 32.73
N ILE A 889 -6.75 -36.23 32.61
CA ILE A 889 -7.46 -37.37 33.18
C ILE A 889 -7.05 -37.61 34.63
N ASN A 890 -8.04 -37.73 35.52
CA ASN A 890 -7.82 -38.13 36.91
C ASN A 890 -7.61 -39.65 37.02
N ARG A 891 -6.98 -40.07 38.10
CA ARG A 891 -6.58 -41.48 38.32
C ARG A 891 -7.77 -42.43 38.43
N ASP A 892 -8.86 -42.00 39.06
CA ASP A 892 -10.12 -42.75 39.14
C ASP A 892 -10.75 -43.03 37.78
N ALA A 893 -10.84 -42.01 36.92
CA ALA A 893 -11.36 -42.13 35.56
C ALA A 893 -10.44 -43.00 34.68
N MET A 894 -9.12 -42.90 34.86
CA MET A 894 -8.18 -43.82 34.22
C MET A 894 -8.43 -45.26 34.68
N ALA A 895 -8.70 -45.50 35.97
CA ALA A 895 -8.98 -46.85 36.45
C ALA A 895 -10.20 -47.46 35.76
N ALA A 896 -11.24 -46.67 35.54
CA ALA A 896 -12.41 -47.08 34.77
C ALA A 896 -12.05 -47.46 33.33
N PHE A 897 -11.19 -46.67 32.67
CA PHE A 897 -10.74 -46.99 31.31
C PHE A 897 -9.94 -48.29 31.27
N LEU A 898 -8.96 -48.47 32.16
CA LEU A 898 -8.11 -49.67 32.17
C LEU A 898 -8.91 -50.93 32.53
N TYR A 899 -9.90 -50.83 33.41
CA TYR A 899 -10.76 -51.96 33.77
C TYR A 899 -11.62 -52.45 32.61
N ARG A 900 -12.02 -51.54 31.72
CA ARG A 900 -12.89 -51.83 30.56
C ARG A 900 -12.10 -52.16 29.29
N MET A 901 -10.77 -52.20 29.36
CA MET A 901 -9.97 -52.65 28.23
C MET A 901 -10.27 -54.12 27.93
N PRO A 902 -10.47 -54.49 26.65
CA PRO A 902 -10.78 -55.86 26.23
C PRO A 902 -9.60 -56.82 26.38
#